data_AF-A0A960X3J8-F1
#
_entry.id   AF-A0A960X3J8-F1
#
_cell.length_a   1.000
_cell.length_b   1.000
_cell.length_c   1.000
_cell.angle_alpha   90.00
_cell.angle_beta   90.00
_cell.angle_gamma   90.00
#
_symmetry.space_group_name_H-M   'P 1'
#
loop_
_entity.id
_entity.type
_entity.pdbx_description
1 polymer ?
#
loop_
_entity_poly.entity_id
_entity_poly.type
_entity_poly.pdbx_seq_one_letter_code
_entity_poly.pdbx_strand_id
1 'polypeptide(L)'
;AGGSGTASVYSYGGSGETDRALGFVGGTRVARGGLRLINDSAQTITEFTLSFVGEQWRSASSDPSNFLRCEYRISATAFDLSSGTSHTAVPALQFDAPVTAGLDSALNGNAAGNRALKSATITGISWPVGSMLVLRWADTNSVGSDDGLAIDDVVFYAPTTTPAAPTVIETKPAPSAVDVLTTSRVAVTFDQPVSAVGAWATLNGAVSGNAPITIAGGPIRYEITPAARLNPGETYTLTVHATQVTNGGGTPMAADAPLIFTTQPAITNLQVISAVQGSGNSTPLSGQVVTVRGVVTADFQGAPPALGGLYIQSLPADDDADAGTSEGLFVYDFTSSGSADVNVGDQVLITGTAGEFGSQTQLSNITSLVVEGTAGLPDWVDAVLPMATSSELEPLECMRVRLPQTLHVTSVGTSSNFAINYARQGELMLSANGTLVTPTEDIDPNDDPASGTTSTGSGNVPAITAREAQNNLNILILDDASAAIYPDPTPYLNAQGTRRCGDTVTALSGILAYAGGRYRIQPVAPVTFVDANPRPVTPPAPGGRLKVAAMNVLNYFITFGGPNDRGASDVVEFQRQKDKVIAALTALDADLLGLIEIQNTPAAVADILTALNAATAAGTYAAAADPVGGAGGDAIRTVLLYKTAKLMPIGQCYADNDIVWYTPDPLRLPLAQVFEELSTGERFIACMNHWKSKSSSGAMGADADQGDGQGAWNNLRTAQAARLNVWLQSLMTAVGDNDVLILGDLNSNGEEDPLDVLRAGGYADQSSRFQPGDYSYRLGEARGRLDHAFATSTMASQIVGAAHWHINADEPAFLDYNLESKSVAQQALNVGTPFRSSDHDPVLVGVTLSPQPTSYAMWVASIEWPVGADTTPNGDADGDGMKNLLEFAQGSDPTTPDLSHAPWVEIVGGDFRFHYRFRTTATGIFVQPEWSENLSNWDPLTDTASEGTATSVIELLRARLDRTGKDRIFGRLSVSEVP
;
A
#
# COMPACT_ATOMS: atom_id res chain seq x y z
N ALA A 1 -4.28 36.12 7.05
CA ALA A 1 -5.05 34.91 7.43
C ALA A 1 -4.95 34.67 8.93
N GLY A 2 -6.02 34.19 9.57
CA GLY A 2 -6.13 34.01 11.01
C GLY A 2 -5.70 32.64 11.55
N GLY A 3 -4.81 31.93 10.85
CA GLY A 3 -4.36 30.58 11.26
C GLY A 3 -3.30 30.54 12.37
N SER A 4 -2.79 31.70 12.84
CA SER A 4 -1.75 31.73 13.88
C SER A 4 -2.37 31.85 15.28
N GLY A 5 -2.03 30.91 16.17
CA GLY A 5 -2.39 30.97 17.59
C GLY A 5 -1.34 31.62 18.50
N THR A 6 -0.32 32.27 17.92
CA THR A 6 0.74 32.92 18.69
C THR A 6 0.26 34.26 19.23
N ALA A 7 0.49 34.55 20.52
CA ALA A 7 0.10 35.82 21.11
C ALA A 7 0.82 37.00 20.44
N SER A 8 0.10 37.83 19.67
CA SER A 8 0.64 38.98 18.95
C SER A 8 -0.47 39.93 18.46
N VAL A 9 -0.05 41.05 17.88
CA VAL A 9 -0.90 41.91 17.05
C VAL A 9 -0.68 41.53 15.58
N TYR A 10 -1.76 41.43 14.82
CA TYR A 10 -1.76 40.94 13.44
C TYR A 10 -2.39 41.95 12.48
N SER A 11 -2.02 41.84 11.20
CA SER A 11 -2.77 42.43 10.08
C SER A 11 -3.55 41.30 9.42
N TYR A 12 -4.83 41.17 9.77
CA TYR A 12 -5.71 40.16 9.22
C TYR A 12 -6.28 40.59 7.88
N GLY A 13 -6.70 39.61 7.08
CA GLY A 13 -7.09 39.78 5.68
C GLY A 13 -6.58 38.62 4.82
N GLY A 14 -7.19 38.48 3.64
CA GLY A 14 -6.79 37.52 2.61
C GLY A 14 -5.38 37.79 2.08
N SER A 15 -4.76 36.80 1.45
CA SER A 15 -3.48 37.01 0.77
C SER A 15 -3.69 37.96 -0.42
N GLY A 16 -2.83 38.98 -0.59
CA GLY A 16 -2.99 39.98 -1.66
C GLY A 16 -4.12 41.02 -1.46
N GLU A 17 -5.03 40.78 -0.52
CA GLU A 17 -6.13 41.71 -0.25
C GLU A 17 -5.64 43.04 0.36
N THR A 18 -6.26 44.12 -0.12
CA THR A 18 -6.04 45.49 0.39
C THR A 18 -6.90 45.81 1.61
N ASP A 19 -8.02 45.10 1.77
CA ASP A 19 -8.89 45.18 2.96
C ASP A 19 -8.26 44.39 4.11
N ARG A 20 -7.92 45.10 5.21
CA ARG A 20 -7.11 44.54 6.30
C ARG A 20 -7.59 45.04 7.66
N ALA A 21 -7.85 44.10 8.57
CA ALA A 21 -8.25 44.39 9.94
C ALA A 21 -7.05 44.33 10.91
N LEU A 22 -7.05 45.21 11.93
CA LEU A 22 -6.04 45.19 12.99
C LEU A 22 -6.43 44.15 14.05
N GLY A 23 -5.71 43.04 14.07
CA GLY A 23 -5.99 41.85 14.86
C GLY A 23 -5.20 41.71 16.15
N PHE A 24 -5.76 40.94 17.09
CA PHE A 24 -5.23 40.66 18.42
C PHE A 24 -5.44 39.17 18.72
N VAL A 25 -4.39 38.51 19.19
CA VAL A 25 -4.44 37.17 19.77
C VAL A 25 -3.75 37.22 21.12
N GLY A 26 -4.45 36.83 22.17
CA GLY A 26 -3.90 36.67 23.51
C GLY A 26 -3.15 35.34 23.73
N GLY A 27 -2.96 34.97 24.99
CA GLY A 27 -2.17 33.81 25.42
C GLY A 27 -1.33 34.13 26.66
N THR A 28 -0.05 33.75 26.68
CA THR A 28 0.84 34.10 27.82
C THR A 28 1.06 35.62 28.02
N ARG A 29 0.61 36.44 27.06
CA ARG A 29 0.64 37.90 27.06
C ARG A 29 -0.69 38.43 26.55
N VAL A 30 -1.09 39.61 27.03
CA VAL A 30 -2.25 40.34 26.50
C VAL A 30 -1.83 41.20 25.32
N ALA A 31 -2.36 40.92 24.13
CA ALA A 31 -2.21 41.76 22.96
C ALA A 31 -3.00 43.07 23.12
N ARG A 32 -2.37 44.20 22.82
CA ARG A 32 -2.97 45.54 22.89
C ARG A 32 -2.57 46.38 21.69
N GLY A 33 -3.53 47.13 21.17
CA GLY A 33 -3.31 48.13 20.12
C GLY A 33 -4.30 49.26 20.27
N GLY A 34 -4.07 50.38 19.59
CA GLY A 34 -4.94 51.55 19.79
C GLY A 34 -4.50 52.82 19.09
N LEU A 35 -5.23 53.89 19.38
CA LEU A 35 -5.10 55.19 18.75
C LEU A 35 -4.66 56.26 19.77
N ARG A 36 -3.92 57.25 19.26
CA ARG A 36 -3.58 58.48 19.97
C ARG A 36 -4.19 59.66 19.24
N LEU A 37 -5.11 60.36 19.89
CA LEU A 37 -5.74 61.57 19.36
C LEU A 37 -5.36 62.75 20.25
N ILE A 38 -5.00 63.89 19.69
CA ILE A 38 -4.63 65.10 20.44
C ILE A 38 -5.73 66.14 20.26
N ASN A 39 -6.17 66.78 21.36
CA ASN A 39 -7.13 67.88 21.27
C ASN A 39 -6.39 69.16 20.92
N ASP A 40 -6.21 69.43 19.64
CA ASP A 40 -5.67 70.70 19.13
C ASP A 40 -6.76 71.74 18.81
N SER A 41 -7.98 71.53 19.32
CA SER A 41 -9.09 72.49 19.15
C SER A 41 -8.95 73.70 20.07
N ALA A 42 -9.88 74.66 19.97
CA ALA A 42 -9.90 75.84 20.83
C ALA A 42 -10.63 75.62 22.18
N GLN A 43 -11.15 74.41 22.45
CA GLN A 43 -11.97 74.14 23.63
C GLN A 43 -11.74 72.75 24.23
N THR A 44 -12.17 72.58 25.49
CA THR A 44 -12.19 71.26 26.13
C THR A 44 -13.32 70.43 25.52
N ILE A 45 -12.99 69.24 25.03
CA ILE A 45 -13.96 68.31 24.45
C ILE A 45 -14.60 67.50 25.58
N THR A 46 -15.93 67.41 25.59
CA THR A 46 -16.71 66.76 26.67
C THR A 46 -17.38 65.45 26.27
N GLU A 47 -17.31 65.10 24.98
CA GLU A 47 -17.82 63.85 24.45
C GLU A 47 -17.06 63.43 23.18
N PHE A 48 -17.15 62.16 22.82
CA PHE A 48 -16.75 61.65 21.51
C PHE A 48 -17.63 60.47 21.11
N THR A 49 -17.74 60.21 19.81
CA THR A 49 -18.37 59.02 19.25
C THR A 49 -17.30 58.19 18.56
N LEU A 50 -17.30 56.89 18.83
CA LEU A 50 -16.43 55.91 18.19
C LEU A 50 -17.29 54.81 17.58
N SER A 51 -17.01 54.45 16.34
CA SER A 51 -17.59 53.31 15.64
C SER A 51 -16.48 52.49 15.00
N PHE A 52 -16.62 51.17 15.00
CA PHE A 52 -15.73 50.25 14.28
C PHE A 52 -16.45 48.93 14.06
N VAL A 53 -15.97 48.13 13.12
CA VAL A 53 -16.43 46.76 12.96
C VAL A 53 -15.47 45.85 13.71
N GLY A 54 -15.99 45.09 14.68
CA GLY A 54 -15.26 44.00 15.28
C GLY A 54 -15.35 42.76 14.38
N GLU A 55 -14.24 42.07 14.17
CA GLU A 55 -14.16 40.89 13.30
C GLU A 55 -13.44 39.73 13.99
N GLN A 56 -13.92 38.50 13.83
CA GLN A 56 -13.27 37.29 14.32
C GLN A 56 -12.63 36.54 13.16
N TRP A 57 -11.31 36.40 13.23
CA TRP A 57 -10.45 35.78 12.23
C TRP A 57 -9.91 34.41 12.65
N ARG A 58 -10.15 33.98 13.89
CA ARG A 58 -9.82 32.65 14.40
C ARG A 58 -10.81 32.23 15.49
N SER A 59 -11.26 30.97 15.45
CA SER A 59 -12.04 30.34 16.53
C SER A 59 -11.19 29.26 17.20
N ALA A 60 -10.79 29.49 18.44
CA ALA A 60 -9.80 28.70 19.15
C ALA A 60 -10.35 27.93 20.36
N SER A 61 -11.52 28.33 20.89
CA SER A 61 -12.14 27.65 22.04
C SER A 61 -13.66 27.78 22.04
N SER A 62 -14.32 26.97 22.88
CA SER A 62 -15.76 27.13 23.18
C SER A 62 -16.04 28.05 24.37
N ASP A 63 -15.04 28.85 24.78
CA ASP A 63 -15.16 29.75 25.91
C ASP A 63 -15.91 31.03 25.51
N PRO A 64 -17.09 31.31 26.10
CA PRO A 64 -17.84 32.54 25.84
C PRO A 64 -17.17 33.81 26.39
N SER A 65 -16.01 33.69 27.07
CA SER A 65 -15.26 34.82 27.63
C SER A 65 -14.18 35.41 26.71
N ASN A 66 -14.13 34.99 25.44
CA ASN A 66 -13.31 35.63 24.40
C ASN A 66 -13.96 36.91 23.87
N PHE A 67 -13.41 38.06 24.23
CA PHE A 67 -13.85 39.35 23.72
C PHE A 67 -12.70 40.37 23.65
N LEU A 68 -12.86 41.33 22.74
CA LEU A 68 -11.96 42.46 22.59
C LEU A 68 -12.52 43.66 23.37
N ARG A 69 -11.80 44.05 24.44
CA ARG A 69 -12.22 45.16 25.31
C ARG A 69 -11.75 46.50 24.76
N CYS A 70 -12.68 47.42 24.52
CA CYS A 70 -12.38 48.81 24.20
C CYS A 70 -12.31 49.68 25.47
N GLU A 71 -11.24 50.47 25.60
CA GLU A 71 -10.98 51.32 26.76
C GLU A 71 -10.37 52.67 26.34
N TYR A 72 -10.55 53.71 27.16
CA TYR A 72 -9.96 55.03 26.91
C TYR A 72 -9.27 55.64 28.12
N ARG A 73 -8.38 56.60 27.89
CA ARG A 73 -7.76 57.45 28.91
C ARG A 73 -7.46 58.83 28.34
N ILE A 74 -7.73 59.88 29.12
CA ILE A 74 -7.25 61.24 28.82
C ILE A 74 -5.95 61.48 29.58
N SER A 75 -4.90 61.87 28.86
CA SER A 75 -3.54 61.98 29.40
C SER A 75 -2.88 63.31 29.00
N ALA A 76 -2.22 63.97 29.95
CA ALA A 76 -1.35 65.11 29.68
C ALA A 76 0.13 64.70 29.50
N THR A 77 0.47 63.43 29.74
CA THR A 77 1.82 62.86 29.62
C THR A 77 1.93 61.84 28.48
N ALA A 78 3.13 61.29 28.25
CA ALA A 78 3.48 60.42 27.13
C ALA A 78 2.48 59.29 26.83
N PHE A 79 2.36 58.97 25.54
CA PHE A 79 1.52 57.89 25.01
C PHE A 79 1.98 56.52 25.53
N ASP A 80 1.05 55.77 26.10
CA ASP A 80 1.35 54.45 26.65
C ASP A 80 0.10 53.57 26.65
N LEU A 81 0.21 52.44 25.96
CA LEU A 81 -0.81 51.39 25.87
C LEU A 81 -0.65 50.32 26.98
N SER A 82 0.48 50.32 27.70
CA SER A 82 1.01 49.22 28.50
C SER A 82 1.02 49.41 30.02
N SER A 83 1.03 50.63 30.58
CA SER A 83 1.13 50.81 32.04
C SER A 83 -0.09 50.32 32.82
N GLY A 84 0.16 49.92 34.08
CA GLY A 84 -0.84 49.69 35.13
C GLY A 84 -1.57 50.94 35.61
N THR A 85 -1.64 52.00 34.80
CA THR A 85 -2.46 53.19 35.07
C THR A 85 -3.86 52.96 34.49
N SER A 86 -4.89 53.14 35.31
CA SER A 86 -6.29 52.79 34.97
C SER A 86 -6.78 53.47 33.69
N HIS A 87 -7.20 52.67 32.71
CA HIS A 87 -8.05 53.11 31.61
C HIS A 87 -9.52 52.92 32.00
N THR A 88 -10.41 53.72 31.43
CA THR A 88 -11.86 53.58 31.61
C THR A 88 -12.38 52.65 30.52
N ALA A 89 -12.96 51.52 30.91
CA ALA A 89 -13.60 50.60 29.96
C ALA A 89 -14.87 51.22 29.36
N VAL A 90 -15.16 50.87 28.10
CA VAL A 90 -16.38 51.28 27.38
C VAL A 90 -17.16 50.02 27.02
N PRO A 91 -18.02 49.48 27.91
CA PRO A 91 -18.73 48.23 27.68
C PRO A 91 -19.55 48.20 26.39
N ALA A 92 -20.13 49.34 25.98
CA ALA A 92 -20.90 49.46 24.72
C ALA A 92 -20.05 49.16 23.47
N LEU A 93 -18.73 49.32 23.57
CA LEU A 93 -17.75 49.07 22.50
C LEU A 93 -16.97 47.77 22.69
N GLN A 94 -17.37 46.90 23.61
CA GLN A 94 -16.81 45.55 23.70
C GLN A 94 -17.26 44.72 22.49
N PHE A 95 -16.34 43.99 21.87
CA PHE A 95 -16.66 43.05 20.78
C PHE A 95 -16.48 41.61 21.28
N ASP A 96 -17.59 40.91 21.46
CA ASP A 96 -17.62 39.50 21.85
C ASP A 96 -17.46 38.62 20.60
N ALA A 97 -16.68 37.55 20.70
CA ALA A 97 -16.47 36.59 19.60
C ALA A 97 -17.82 36.02 19.11
N PRO A 98 -18.21 36.24 17.84
CA PRO A 98 -19.50 35.75 17.34
C PRO A 98 -19.59 34.23 17.19
N VAL A 99 -18.47 33.57 16.89
CA VAL A 99 -18.36 32.11 16.75
C VAL A 99 -17.78 31.54 18.03
N THR A 100 -18.59 30.74 18.74
CA THR A 100 -18.29 30.17 20.06
C THR A 100 -18.19 28.64 20.07
N ALA A 101 -18.27 27.98 18.91
CA ALA A 101 -18.03 26.54 18.77
C ALA A 101 -16.64 26.32 18.19
N GLY A 102 -15.67 25.97 19.06
CA GLY A 102 -14.24 25.89 18.74
C GLY A 102 -13.89 24.82 17.71
N LEU A 103 -13.20 25.23 16.64
CA LEU A 103 -12.70 24.37 15.56
C LEU A 103 -11.16 24.42 15.44
N ASP A 104 -10.47 25.23 16.27
CA ASP A 104 -9.06 25.63 16.08
C ASP A 104 -8.73 25.98 14.63
N SER A 105 -9.61 26.79 14.02
CA SER A 105 -9.57 27.10 12.60
C SER A 105 -9.51 28.60 12.35
N ALA A 106 -8.91 28.95 11.21
CA ALA A 106 -9.00 30.29 10.68
C ALA A 106 -10.46 30.58 10.27
N LEU A 107 -10.89 31.82 10.51
CA LEU A 107 -12.15 32.35 10.04
C LEU A 107 -11.88 33.52 9.09
N ASN A 108 -12.81 33.76 8.17
CA ASN A 108 -12.85 35.02 7.44
C ASN A 108 -13.63 36.05 8.27
N GLY A 109 -12.93 37.02 8.86
CA GLY A 109 -13.54 38.07 9.68
C GLY A 109 -14.45 39.01 8.88
N ASN A 110 -14.29 39.06 7.55
CA ASN A 110 -15.21 39.82 6.70
C ASN A 110 -16.59 39.15 6.56
N ALA A 111 -16.73 37.87 6.89
CA ALA A 111 -17.99 37.15 6.79
C ALA A 111 -19.01 37.70 7.79
N ALA A 112 -20.27 37.86 7.36
CA ALA A 112 -21.32 38.49 8.16
C ALA A 112 -21.60 37.79 9.51
N GLY A 113 -21.35 36.48 9.60
CA GLY A 113 -21.51 35.71 10.85
C GLY A 113 -20.37 35.91 11.85
N ASN A 114 -19.23 36.46 11.42
CA ASN A 114 -17.99 36.57 12.20
C ASN A 114 -17.67 38.02 12.60
N ARG A 115 -18.55 38.97 12.27
CA ARG A 115 -18.33 40.40 12.54
C ARG A 115 -19.54 41.06 13.18
N ALA A 116 -19.30 42.14 13.92
CA ALA A 116 -20.35 42.98 14.45
C ALA A 116 -19.93 44.45 14.48
N LEU A 117 -20.82 45.34 14.05
CA LEU A 117 -20.63 46.78 14.19
C LEU A 117 -20.75 47.19 15.66
N LYS A 118 -19.74 47.90 16.17
CA LYS A 118 -19.72 48.51 17.50
C LYS A 118 -19.74 50.02 17.33
N SER A 119 -20.63 50.70 18.06
CA SER A 119 -20.74 52.16 18.01
C SER A 119 -21.28 52.72 19.32
N ALA A 120 -20.68 53.79 19.83
CA ALA A 120 -21.12 54.43 21.07
C ALA A 120 -20.68 55.90 21.13
N THR A 121 -21.50 56.73 21.78
CA THR A 121 -21.12 58.09 22.20
C THR A 121 -20.79 58.09 23.68
N ILE A 122 -19.57 58.52 24.00
CA ILE A 122 -19.04 58.62 25.36
C ILE A 122 -19.16 60.08 25.77
N THR A 123 -19.94 60.35 26.82
CA THR A 123 -20.19 61.70 27.35
C THR A 123 -19.58 61.88 28.73
N GLY A 124 -19.57 63.11 29.24
CA GLY A 124 -19.10 63.41 30.60
C GLY A 124 -17.60 63.32 30.79
N ILE A 125 -16.83 63.32 29.68
CA ILE A 125 -15.37 63.39 29.73
C ILE A 125 -14.91 64.84 29.87
N SER A 126 -13.64 65.02 30.24
CA SER A 126 -12.97 66.31 30.20
C SER A 126 -11.64 66.11 29.49
N TRP A 127 -11.59 66.45 28.20
CA TRP A 127 -10.41 66.32 27.35
C TRP A 127 -9.86 67.73 27.00
N PRO A 128 -8.93 68.28 27.81
CA PRO A 128 -8.40 69.63 27.62
C PRO A 128 -7.59 69.82 26.35
N VAL A 129 -7.49 71.06 25.90
CA VAL A 129 -6.63 71.48 24.78
C VAL A 129 -5.17 71.09 25.05
N GLY A 130 -4.49 70.52 24.05
CA GLY A 130 -3.11 70.03 24.11
C GLY A 130 -2.92 68.68 24.82
N SER A 131 -3.97 68.09 25.40
CA SER A 131 -3.91 66.75 25.98
C SER A 131 -4.35 65.68 24.98
N MET A 132 -4.01 64.42 25.25
CA MET A 132 -4.31 63.29 24.35
C MET A 132 -5.40 62.37 24.90
N LEU A 133 -6.28 61.91 24.02
CA LEU A 133 -7.13 60.74 24.21
C LEU A 133 -6.37 59.51 23.70
N VAL A 134 -6.14 58.56 24.60
CA VAL A 134 -5.58 57.24 24.29
C VAL A 134 -6.74 56.26 24.25
N LEU A 135 -7.02 55.71 23.07
CA LEU A 135 -7.98 54.61 22.87
C LEU A 135 -7.20 53.32 22.73
N ARG A 136 -7.66 52.23 23.35
CA ARG A 136 -7.05 50.92 23.18
C ARG A 136 -8.08 49.80 23.09
N TRP A 137 -7.70 48.77 22.36
CA TRP A 137 -8.33 47.46 22.34
C TRP A 137 -7.37 46.46 22.98
N ALA A 138 -7.90 45.67 23.90
CA ALA A 138 -7.15 44.67 24.64
C ALA A 138 -7.89 43.35 24.60
N ASP A 139 -7.20 42.31 24.16
CA ASP A 139 -7.66 40.94 24.24
C ASP A 139 -7.71 40.51 25.71
N THR A 140 -8.79 39.88 26.16
CA THR A 140 -8.85 39.27 27.48
C THR A 140 -8.42 37.82 27.40
N ASN A 141 -7.24 37.54 27.94
CA ASN A 141 -6.68 36.20 28.01
C ASN A 141 -7.66 35.20 28.65
N SER A 142 -8.14 34.25 27.84
CA SER A 142 -9.01 33.16 28.25
C SER A 142 -8.17 31.95 28.68
N VAL A 143 -8.77 30.97 29.37
CA VAL A 143 -8.04 29.76 29.76
C VAL A 143 -7.90 28.84 28.54
N GLY A 144 -6.71 28.81 27.93
CA GLY A 144 -6.43 27.95 26.78
C GLY A 144 -5.91 28.73 25.59
N SER A 145 -6.47 28.46 24.40
CA SER A 145 -6.16 29.18 23.17
C SER A 145 -7.15 30.34 22.96
N ASP A 146 -6.64 31.53 22.70
CA ASP A 146 -7.47 32.74 22.49
C ASP A 146 -7.92 32.91 21.04
N ASP A 147 -9.09 33.51 20.85
CA ASP A 147 -9.60 33.84 19.54
C ASP A 147 -8.79 34.95 18.86
N GLY A 148 -8.84 35.00 17.54
CA GLY A 148 -8.21 36.06 16.76
C GLY A 148 -9.22 37.16 16.49
N LEU A 149 -9.29 38.17 17.37
CA LEU A 149 -10.26 39.25 17.27
C LEU A 149 -9.63 40.52 16.69
N ALA A 150 -10.38 41.28 15.91
CA ALA A 150 -9.85 42.42 15.18
C ALA A 150 -10.79 43.62 15.20
N ILE A 151 -10.24 44.79 14.87
CA ILE A 151 -11.00 45.99 14.56
C ILE A 151 -10.74 46.42 13.12
N ASP A 152 -11.79 46.90 12.48
CA ASP A 152 -11.76 47.47 11.15
C ASP A 152 -12.76 48.64 11.01
N ASP A 153 -12.71 49.37 9.90
CA ASP A 153 -13.66 50.45 9.56
C ASP A 153 -13.82 51.48 10.70
N VAL A 154 -12.72 51.90 11.32
CA VAL A 154 -12.75 52.77 12.53
C VAL A 154 -13.11 54.21 12.16
N VAL A 155 -14.24 54.69 12.69
CA VAL A 155 -14.75 56.06 12.53
C VAL A 155 -14.79 56.76 13.88
N PHE A 156 -14.20 57.95 13.97
CA PHE A 156 -14.15 58.75 15.19
C PHE A 156 -14.71 60.16 14.95
N TYR A 157 -15.53 60.63 15.88
CA TYR A 157 -16.05 62.00 15.89
C TYR A 157 -15.94 62.61 17.28
N ALA A 158 -15.54 63.88 17.35
CA ALA A 158 -15.64 64.68 18.56
C ALA A 158 -16.12 66.10 18.20
N PRO A 159 -17.15 66.63 18.87
CA PRO A 159 -17.68 67.95 18.53
C PRO A 159 -16.68 69.04 18.94
N THR A 160 -16.31 69.89 17.97
CA THR A 160 -15.40 71.03 18.19
C THR A 160 -16.02 72.38 17.83
N THR A 161 -17.22 72.40 17.24
CA THR A 161 -18.03 73.58 16.89
C THR A 161 -19.52 73.17 16.84
N THR A 162 -20.43 74.12 16.60
CA THR A 162 -21.84 73.81 16.31
C THR A 162 -21.92 72.87 15.08
N PRO A 163 -22.58 71.70 15.18
CA PRO A 163 -22.64 70.74 14.09
C PRO A 163 -23.26 71.33 12.81
N ALA A 164 -22.57 71.17 11.68
CA ALA A 164 -23.14 71.49 10.36
C ALA A 164 -24.26 70.50 9.99
N ALA A 165 -24.96 70.72 8.87
CA ALA A 165 -25.87 69.70 8.34
C ALA A 165 -25.09 68.39 8.08
N PRO A 166 -25.59 67.20 8.47
CA PRO A 166 -24.87 65.95 8.29
C PRO A 166 -24.69 65.59 6.82
N THR A 167 -23.59 64.89 6.52
CA THR A 167 -23.26 64.41 5.17
C THR A 167 -22.79 62.97 5.20
N VAL A 168 -23.07 62.22 4.13
CA VAL A 168 -22.50 60.87 3.94
C VAL A 168 -21.08 61.05 3.42
N ILE A 169 -20.10 60.53 4.16
CA ILE A 169 -18.67 60.63 3.80
C ILE A 169 -18.13 59.36 3.15
N GLU A 170 -18.79 58.23 3.37
CA GLU A 170 -18.34 56.94 2.86
C GLU A 170 -19.52 55.97 2.71
N THR A 171 -19.44 55.14 1.66
CA THR A 171 -20.31 53.99 1.48
C THR A 171 -19.50 52.76 1.08
N LYS A 172 -19.92 51.58 1.55
CA LYS A 172 -19.42 50.27 1.09
C LYS A 172 -20.62 49.46 0.58
N PRO A 173 -20.65 48.96 -0.68
CA PRO A 173 -19.64 49.14 -1.70
C PRO A 173 -19.46 50.62 -2.09
N ALA A 174 -18.31 50.93 -2.70
CA ALA A 174 -18.02 52.28 -3.15
C ALA A 174 -19.03 52.74 -4.23
N PRO A 175 -19.26 54.07 -4.37
CA PRO A 175 -20.11 54.58 -5.43
C PRO A 175 -19.72 54.08 -6.82
N SER A 176 -20.70 53.59 -7.57
CA SER A 176 -20.56 53.00 -8.91
C SER A 176 -19.77 51.68 -8.95
N ALA A 177 -19.62 50.98 -7.82
CA ALA A 177 -19.03 49.64 -7.82
C ALA A 177 -19.81 48.69 -8.73
N VAL A 178 -19.07 47.85 -9.46
CA VAL A 178 -19.60 46.74 -10.27
C VAL A 178 -19.20 45.42 -9.63
N ASP A 179 -19.79 44.32 -10.09
CA ASP A 179 -19.52 42.96 -9.60
C ASP A 179 -19.70 42.78 -8.09
N VAL A 180 -20.64 43.54 -7.51
CA VAL A 180 -21.02 43.41 -6.10
C VAL A 180 -21.73 42.07 -5.90
N LEU A 181 -21.28 41.26 -4.93
CA LEU A 181 -21.93 39.99 -4.61
C LEU A 181 -23.42 40.23 -4.32
N THR A 182 -24.29 39.35 -4.80
CA THR A 182 -25.74 39.44 -4.59
C THR A 182 -26.15 39.33 -3.11
N THR A 183 -25.22 38.94 -2.24
CA THR A 183 -25.37 38.85 -0.78
C THR A 183 -24.77 40.04 -0.03
N SER A 184 -24.17 41.02 -0.72
CA SER A 184 -23.45 42.13 -0.09
C SER A 184 -24.37 43.01 0.75
N ARG A 185 -23.87 43.42 1.93
CA ARG A 185 -24.47 44.49 2.74
C ARG A 185 -23.98 45.84 2.24
N VAL A 186 -24.75 46.88 2.56
CA VAL A 186 -24.39 48.27 2.28
C VAL A 186 -24.07 49.00 3.58
N ALA A 187 -22.88 49.57 3.73
CA ALA A 187 -22.52 50.46 4.83
C ALA A 187 -22.67 51.92 4.41
N VAL A 188 -23.17 52.76 5.32
CA VAL A 188 -23.25 54.21 5.17
C VAL A 188 -22.61 54.86 6.40
N THR A 189 -21.59 55.69 6.17
CA THR A 189 -20.89 56.44 7.22
C THR A 189 -21.18 57.93 7.06
N PHE A 190 -21.57 58.59 8.15
CA PHE A 190 -21.77 60.02 8.24
C PHE A 190 -20.55 60.74 8.81
N ASP A 191 -20.38 62.02 8.48
CA ASP A 191 -19.34 62.89 9.07
C ASP A 191 -19.48 63.13 10.57
N GLN A 192 -20.65 62.84 11.12
CA GLN A 192 -21.00 63.05 12.51
C GLN A 192 -22.16 62.13 12.95
N PRO A 193 -22.42 61.99 14.26
CA PRO A 193 -23.59 61.30 14.77
C PRO A 193 -24.89 61.92 14.25
N VAL A 194 -25.79 61.07 13.74
CA VAL A 194 -27.11 61.45 13.24
C VAL A 194 -28.25 60.78 14.01
N SER A 195 -29.39 61.44 14.03
CA SER A 195 -30.68 60.86 14.38
C SER A 195 -31.44 60.57 13.08
N ALA A 196 -31.68 59.28 12.84
CA ALA A 196 -32.37 58.79 11.66
C ALA A 196 -33.74 58.22 12.05
N VAL A 197 -34.82 58.73 11.46
CA VAL A 197 -36.20 58.38 11.81
C VAL A 197 -37.01 57.94 10.59
N GLY A 198 -37.89 56.95 10.76
CA GLY A 198 -38.68 56.41 9.65
C GLY A 198 -37.84 55.63 8.64
N ALA A 199 -38.30 55.56 7.39
CA ALA A 199 -37.62 54.86 6.28
C ALA A 199 -36.49 55.70 5.68
N TRP A 200 -35.54 56.12 6.51
CA TRP A 200 -34.46 57.05 6.18
C TRP A 200 -33.51 56.56 5.07
N ALA A 201 -33.50 55.26 4.80
CA ALA A 201 -32.84 54.68 3.63
C ALA A 201 -33.80 53.76 2.86
N THR A 202 -33.64 53.70 1.54
CA THR A 202 -34.38 52.78 0.65
C THR A 202 -33.45 52.19 -0.39
N LEU A 203 -33.55 50.89 -0.66
CA LEU A 203 -32.77 50.21 -1.69
C LEU A 203 -33.70 49.81 -2.85
N ASN A 204 -33.42 50.28 -4.05
CA ASN A 204 -34.22 49.97 -5.24
C ASN A 204 -33.35 49.40 -6.35
N GLY A 205 -33.73 48.25 -6.87
CA GLY A 205 -33.17 47.72 -8.10
C GLY A 205 -33.79 48.40 -9.32
N ALA A 206 -32.99 48.62 -10.35
CA ALA A 206 -33.40 49.27 -11.59
C ALA A 206 -34.54 48.53 -12.33
N VAL A 207 -34.67 47.22 -12.09
CA VAL A 207 -35.69 46.35 -12.71
C VAL A 207 -36.65 45.78 -11.66
N SER A 208 -36.11 45.29 -10.55
CA SER A 208 -36.84 44.63 -9.46
C SER A 208 -37.60 45.58 -8.54
N GLY A 209 -37.30 46.87 -8.58
CA GLY A 209 -37.90 47.85 -7.68
C GLY A 209 -37.41 47.70 -6.24
N ASN A 210 -38.27 47.98 -5.27
CA ASN A 210 -37.88 48.05 -3.86
C ASN A 210 -37.39 46.70 -3.32
N ALA A 211 -36.12 46.62 -2.95
CA ALA A 211 -35.54 45.54 -2.19
C ALA A 211 -35.73 45.83 -0.69
N PRO A 212 -36.49 45.03 0.07
CA PRO A 212 -36.64 45.24 1.50
C PRO A 212 -35.29 45.18 2.22
N ILE A 213 -35.06 46.10 3.15
CA ILE A 213 -33.81 46.20 3.91
C ILE A 213 -34.06 46.18 5.42
N THR A 214 -33.07 45.69 6.14
CA THR A 214 -32.94 45.86 7.59
C THR A 214 -31.73 46.75 7.86
N ILE A 215 -31.83 47.61 8.88
CA ILE A 215 -30.81 48.60 9.20
C ILE A 215 -30.38 48.40 10.65
N ALA A 216 -29.08 48.33 10.88
CA ALA A 216 -28.47 48.23 12.20
C ALA A 216 -27.35 49.28 12.36
N GLY A 217 -26.94 49.53 13.61
CA GLY A 217 -25.85 50.47 13.93
C GLY A 217 -26.31 51.86 14.32
N GLY A 218 -25.49 52.85 14.00
CA GLY A 218 -25.62 54.24 14.42
C GLY A 218 -24.88 54.55 15.72
N PRO A 219 -24.68 55.84 16.04
CA PRO A 219 -25.27 56.98 15.34
C PRO A 219 -24.44 57.52 14.17
N ILE A 220 -23.22 57.03 13.91
CA ILE A 220 -22.34 57.57 12.85
C ILE A 220 -22.17 56.63 11.64
N ARG A 221 -22.24 55.32 11.84
CA ARG A 221 -22.14 54.30 10.78
C ARG A 221 -23.30 53.34 10.88
N TYR A 222 -23.92 53.02 9.75
CA TYR A 222 -25.06 52.11 9.67
C TYR A 222 -24.77 50.98 8.69
N GLU A 223 -25.22 49.77 9.01
CA GLU A 223 -25.21 48.61 8.11
C GLU A 223 -26.62 48.32 7.62
N ILE A 224 -26.77 48.24 6.30
CA ILE A 224 -28.03 48.05 5.59
C ILE A 224 -27.95 46.68 4.90
N THR A 225 -28.80 45.76 5.35
CA THR A 225 -28.81 44.36 4.88
C THR A 225 -30.07 44.09 4.06
N PRO A 226 -29.94 43.73 2.77
CA PRO A 226 -31.07 43.24 1.96
C PRO A 226 -31.74 42.02 2.61
N ALA A 227 -33.06 41.95 2.59
CA ALA A 227 -33.82 40.83 3.18
C ALA A 227 -33.74 39.53 2.36
N ALA A 228 -33.35 39.62 1.09
CA ALA A 228 -33.13 38.51 0.17
C ALA A 228 -31.89 38.80 -0.69
N ARG A 229 -31.37 37.78 -1.37
CA ARG A 229 -30.31 37.97 -2.38
C ARG A 229 -30.79 38.96 -3.44
N LEU A 230 -29.92 39.91 -3.75
CA LEU A 230 -30.13 40.87 -4.83
C LEU A 230 -30.10 40.13 -6.18
N ASN A 231 -30.81 40.67 -7.17
CA ASN A 231 -30.84 40.07 -8.50
C ASN A 231 -29.46 40.20 -9.17
N PRO A 232 -28.98 39.15 -9.86
CA PRO A 232 -27.73 39.23 -10.60
C PRO A 232 -27.79 40.22 -11.78
N GLY A 233 -26.70 40.95 -12.01
CA GLY A 233 -26.49 41.87 -13.13
C GLY A 233 -27.31 43.14 -13.04
N GLU A 234 -27.96 43.39 -11.91
CA GLU A 234 -28.89 44.49 -11.73
C GLU A 234 -28.21 45.66 -11.00
N THR A 235 -28.44 46.87 -11.49
CA THR A 235 -28.02 48.09 -10.80
C THR A 235 -29.00 48.43 -9.68
N TYR A 236 -28.48 48.57 -8.46
CA TYR A 236 -29.21 49.00 -7.28
C TYR A 236 -28.83 50.44 -6.90
N THR A 237 -29.83 51.20 -6.47
CA THR A 237 -29.66 52.52 -5.87
C THR A 237 -30.13 52.49 -4.42
N LEU A 238 -29.22 52.69 -3.47
CA LEU A 238 -29.55 53.03 -2.09
C LEU A 238 -29.71 54.55 -1.99
N THR A 239 -30.86 55.04 -1.58
CA THR A 239 -31.09 56.47 -1.32
C THR A 239 -31.16 56.71 0.18
N VAL A 240 -30.29 57.58 0.70
CA VAL A 240 -30.39 58.16 2.05
C VAL A 240 -31.21 59.45 1.96
N HIS A 241 -32.36 59.48 2.63
CA HIS A 241 -33.35 60.57 2.55
C HIS A 241 -33.02 61.71 3.50
N ALA A 242 -32.77 62.90 2.95
CA ALA A 242 -32.20 64.03 3.66
C ALA A 242 -33.04 64.53 4.82
N THR A 243 -34.37 64.55 4.61
CA THR A 243 -35.34 65.06 5.59
C THR A 243 -35.53 64.14 6.80
N GLN A 244 -35.06 62.89 6.70
CA GLN A 244 -35.21 61.86 7.73
C GLN A 244 -33.94 61.62 8.54
N VAL A 245 -32.84 62.30 8.20
CA VAL A 245 -31.55 62.22 8.87
C VAL A 245 -31.16 63.62 9.36
N THR A 246 -31.04 63.77 10.68
CA THR A 246 -30.71 65.06 11.32
C THR A 246 -29.47 64.93 12.20
N ASN A 247 -28.73 66.02 12.42
CA ASN A 247 -27.67 66.04 13.42
C ASN A 247 -28.24 66.14 14.85
N GLY A 248 -27.37 66.12 15.87
CA GLY A 248 -27.78 66.28 17.28
C GLY A 248 -28.49 67.61 17.60
N GLY A 249 -28.39 68.62 16.73
CA GLY A 249 -29.12 69.89 16.82
C GLY A 249 -30.44 69.94 16.03
N GLY A 250 -30.85 68.83 15.40
CA GLY A 250 -32.09 68.73 14.62
C GLY A 250 -32.02 69.31 13.21
N THR A 251 -30.83 69.67 12.70
CA THR A 251 -30.67 70.14 11.31
C THR A 251 -30.61 68.95 10.36
N PRO A 252 -31.47 68.87 9.31
CA PRO A 252 -31.47 67.76 8.36
C PRO A 252 -30.26 67.81 7.41
N MET A 253 -29.98 66.71 6.71
CA MET A 253 -29.02 66.73 5.60
C MET A 253 -29.45 67.74 4.53
N ALA A 254 -28.50 68.24 3.74
CA ALA A 254 -28.78 69.24 2.72
C ALA A 254 -29.51 68.70 1.48
N ALA A 255 -29.27 67.43 1.10
CA ALA A 255 -29.86 66.75 -0.05
C ALA A 255 -29.79 65.23 0.12
N ASP A 256 -30.64 64.50 -0.61
CA ASP A 256 -30.62 63.04 -0.61
C ASP A 256 -29.27 62.55 -1.13
N ALA A 257 -28.74 61.47 -0.55
CA ALA A 257 -27.48 60.86 -0.97
C ALA A 257 -27.73 59.50 -1.63
N PRO A 258 -27.71 59.42 -2.98
CA PRO A 258 -27.82 58.14 -3.68
C PRO A 258 -26.46 57.45 -3.77
N LEU A 259 -26.45 56.16 -3.48
CA LEU A 259 -25.38 55.22 -3.77
C LEU A 259 -25.85 54.26 -4.85
N ILE A 260 -25.14 54.22 -5.97
CA ILE A 260 -25.42 53.31 -7.09
C ILE A 260 -24.36 52.23 -7.11
N PHE A 261 -24.75 50.97 -7.27
CA PHE A 261 -23.83 49.85 -7.51
C PHE A 261 -24.51 48.79 -8.38
N THR A 262 -23.73 47.95 -9.05
CA THR A 262 -24.23 46.87 -9.91
C THR A 262 -23.79 45.52 -9.36
N THR A 263 -24.74 44.60 -9.21
CA THR A 263 -24.45 43.24 -8.77
C THR A 263 -23.81 42.40 -9.88
N GLN A 264 -23.12 41.32 -9.50
CA GLN A 264 -22.53 40.37 -10.43
C GLN A 264 -23.56 39.81 -11.42
N PRO A 265 -23.22 39.61 -12.71
CA PRO A 265 -24.13 39.10 -13.74
C PRO A 265 -24.71 37.71 -13.40
N ALA A 266 -25.82 37.36 -14.04
CA ALA A 266 -26.40 36.03 -13.90
C ALA A 266 -25.41 34.94 -14.35
N ILE A 267 -25.29 33.88 -13.55
CA ILE A 267 -24.45 32.74 -13.86
C ILE A 267 -25.04 32.03 -15.08
N THR A 268 -24.25 31.90 -16.14
CA THR A 268 -24.63 31.16 -17.34
C THR A 268 -24.05 29.74 -17.28
N ASN A 269 -24.79 28.78 -17.85
CA ASN A 269 -24.42 27.37 -17.90
C ASN A 269 -24.05 26.74 -16.54
N LEU A 270 -24.82 27.07 -15.49
CA LEU A 270 -24.73 26.40 -14.20
C LEU A 270 -25.22 24.95 -14.34
N GLN A 271 -24.36 24.00 -14.01
CA GLN A 271 -24.63 22.57 -13.94
C GLN A 271 -24.45 22.10 -12.51
N VAL A 272 -25.31 21.17 -12.06
CA VAL A 272 -25.03 20.39 -10.84
C VAL A 272 -23.88 19.42 -11.12
N ILE A 273 -23.12 19.06 -10.09
CA ILE A 273 -21.93 18.22 -10.27
C ILE A 273 -22.28 16.86 -10.86
N SER A 274 -23.38 16.25 -10.43
CA SER A 274 -23.86 14.98 -10.98
C SER A 274 -24.15 15.01 -12.47
N ALA A 275 -24.54 16.15 -13.04
CA ALA A 275 -24.75 16.33 -14.48
C ALA A 275 -23.43 16.48 -15.25
N VAL A 276 -22.37 16.97 -14.59
CA VAL A 276 -21.01 17.01 -15.15
C VAL A 276 -20.40 15.62 -15.12
N GLN A 277 -20.57 14.86 -14.03
CA GLN A 277 -20.14 13.47 -13.92
C GLN A 277 -20.89 12.57 -14.91
N GLY A 278 -22.23 12.55 -14.83
CA GLY A 278 -23.07 11.57 -15.51
C GLY A 278 -23.04 10.21 -14.82
N SER A 279 -23.76 9.23 -15.39
CA SER A 279 -23.95 7.89 -14.80
C SER A 279 -23.00 6.83 -15.37
N GLY A 280 -21.91 7.24 -16.00
CA GLY A 280 -20.95 6.32 -16.62
C GLY A 280 -19.57 6.94 -16.66
N ASN A 281 -18.58 6.17 -17.11
CA ASN A 281 -17.14 6.44 -16.95
C ASN A 281 -16.58 7.63 -17.75
N SER A 282 -17.42 8.53 -18.24
CA SER A 282 -16.99 9.75 -18.94
C SER A 282 -18.07 10.81 -18.88
N THR A 283 -17.65 12.05 -18.70
CA THR A 283 -18.57 13.20 -18.67
C THR A 283 -19.40 13.30 -19.97
N PRO A 284 -20.74 13.48 -19.88
CA PRO A 284 -21.58 13.79 -21.03
C PRO A 284 -21.33 15.20 -21.59
N LEU A 285 -20.55 16.04 -20.89
CA LEU A 285 -20.27 17.44 -21.21
C LEU A 285 -18.84 17.67 -21.72
N SER A 286 -18.18 16.62 -22.21
CA SER A 286 -16.80 16.69 -22.69
C SER A 286 -16.55 17.86 -23.65
N GLY A 287 -15.56 18.70 -23.32
CA GLY A 287 -15.15 19.88 -24.09
C GLY A 287 -16.06 21.12 -23.90
N GLN A 288 -17.15 21.02 -23.14
CA GLN A 288 -18.02 22.16 -22.86
C GLN A 288 -17.49 22.98 -21.69
N VAL A 289 -17.65 24.31 -21.76
CA VAL A 289 -17.39 25.22 -20.64
C VAL A 289 -18.63 25.29 -19.77
N VAL A 290 -18.53 24.81 -18.53
CA VAL A 290 -19.62 24.76 -17.55
C VAL A 290 -19.27 25.58 -16.32
N THR A 291 -20.29 26.00 -15.58
CA THR A 291 -20.12 26.53 -14.23
C THR A 291 -20.70 25.53 -13.25
N VAL A 292 -19.97 25.19 -12.19
CA VAL A 292 -20.44 24.32 -11.10
C VAL A 292 -20.39 25.05 -9.77
N ARG A 293 -21.24 24.64 -8.84
CA ARG A 293 -21.20 25.07 -7.46
C ARG A 293 -21.01 23.84 -6.57
N GLY A 294 -20.15 23.95 -5.57
CA GLY A 294 -19.91 22.88 -4.61
C GLY A 294 -19.19 23.38 -3.36
N VAL A 295 -18.99 22.48 -2.41
CA VAL A 295 -18.15 22.70 -1.24
C VAL A 295 -16.81 22.00 -1.42
N VAL A 296 -15.71 22.68 -1.08
CA VAL A 296 -14.35 22.11 -1.14
C VAL A 296 -14.21 21.01 -0.10
N THR A 297 -13.90 19.80 -0.54
CA THR A 297 -13.78 18.59 0.30
C THR A 297 -12.33 18.16 0.51
N ALA A 298 -11.45 18.52 -0.42
CA ALA A 298 -10.00 18.45 -0.24
C ALA A 298 -9.34 19.54 -1.09
N ASP A 299 -8.30 20.17 -0.55
CA ASP A 299 -7.50 21.16 -1.25
C ASP A 299 -6.08 20.64 -1.43
N PHE A 300 -5.69 20.47 -2.70
CA PHE A 300 -4.36 20.08 -3.14
C PHE A 300 -3.83 21.07 -4.18
N GLN A 301 -4.26 22.34 -4.12
CA GLN A 301 -3.79 23.39 -5.01
C GLN A 301 -2.28 23.62 -4.85
N GLY A 302 -1.66 24.16 -5.91
CA GLY A 302 -0.25 24.52 -5.93
C GLY A 302 0.60 23.67 -6.87
N ALA A 303 1.86 24.06 -7.01
CA ALA A 303 2.83 23.30 -7.79
C ALA A 303 3.26 22.02 -7.05
N PRO A 304 3.79 21.01 -7.77
CA PRO A 304 4.35 19.81 -7.19
C PRO A 304 5.29 20.16 -6.02
N PRO A 305 5.14 19.48 -4.86
CA PRO A 305 4.52 18.17 -4.71
C PRO A 305 2.99 18.16 -4.47
N ALA A 306 2.29 19.29 -4.54
CA ALA A 306 0.82 19.27 -4.51
C ALA A 306 0.24 18.56 -5.75
N LEU A 307 -0.96 17.97 -5.63
CA LEU A 307 -1.63 17.28 -6.75
C LEU A 307 -2.11 18.24 -7.86
N GLY A 308 -2.16 19.55 -7.58
CA GLY A 308 -2.43 20.58 -8.59
C GLY A 308 -3.91 20.88 -8.81
N GLY A 309 -4.73 20.82 -7.76
CA GLY A 309 -6.16 21.11 -7.84
C GLY A 309 -6.91 20.88 -6.54
N LEU A 310 -8.24 20.91 -6.60
CA LEU A 310 -9.09 20.68 -5.43
C LEU A 310 -10.21 19.70 -5.77
N TYR A 311 -10.76 19.05 -4.75
CA TYR A 311 -11.98 18.27 -4.86
C TYR A 311 -13.14 19.07 -4.30
N ILE A 312 -14.26 19.06 -5.01
CA ILE A 312 -15.53 19.64 -4.56
C ILE A 312 -16.60 18.57 -4.55
N GLN A 313 -17.61 18.73 -3.70
CA GLN A 313 -18.84 17.95 -3.75
C GLN A 313 -20.08 18.84 -3.74
N SER A 314 -21.21 18.32 -4.20
CA SER A 314 -22.48 19.04 -4.23
C SER A 314 -22.90 19.52 -2.85
N LEU A 315 -23.59 20.66 -2.84
CA LEU A 315 -24.31 21.13 -1.67
C LEU A 315 -25.60 20.31 -1.51
N PRO A 316 -26.16 20.19 -0.30
CA PRO A 316 -27.40 19.43 -0.08
C PRO A 316 -28.61 19.86 -0.92
N ALA A 317 -28.60 21.07 -1.49
CA ALA A 317 -29.67 21.57 -2.36
C ALA A 317 -29.47 21.21 -3.84
N ASP A 318 -28.25 20.84 -4.23
CA ASP A 318 -27.84 20.54 -5.59
C ASP A 318 -27.59 19.02 -5.81
N ASP A 319 -27.61 18.24 -4.73
CA ASP A 319 -27.61 16.77 -4.71
C ASP A 319 -28.89 16.23 -5.38
N ASP A 320 -28.74 15.33 -6.36
CA ASP A 320 -29.85 14.78 -7.13
C ASP A 320 -30.49 13.53 -6.51
N ALA A 321 -29.91 13.02 -5.42
CA ALA A 321 -30.28 11.82 -4.70
C ALA A 321 -30.31 10.53 -5.56
N ASP A 322 -29.59 10.50 -6.68
CA ASP A 322 -29.40 9.31 -7.51
C ASP A 322 -28.10 8.59 -7.14
N ALA A 323 -28.21 7.36 -6.66
CA ALA A 323 -27.05 6.54 -6.31
C ALA A 323 -26.23 6.06 -7.54
N GLY A 324 -26.71 6.33 -8.76
CA GLY A 324 -26.03 6.02 -10.01
C GLY A 324 -25.11 7.13 -10.54
N THR A 325 -25.06 8.29 -9.88
CA THR A 325 -24.25 9.45 -10.27
C THR A 325 -23.36 9.89 -9.11
N SER A 326 -22.19 10.43 -9.44
CA SER A 326 -21.31 11.02 -8.42
C SER A 326 -21.66 12.47 -8.13
N GLU A 327 -21.66 12.81 -6.85
CA GLU A 327 -21.77 14.19 -6.36
C GLU A 327 -20.40 14.87 -6.15
N GLY A 328 -19.31 14.22 -6.56
CA GLY A 328 -17.94 14.71 -6.45
C GLY A 328 -17.33 15.11 -7.79
N LEU A 329 -16.46 16.12 -7.78
CA LEU A 329 -15.73 16.56 -8.97
C LEU A 329 -14.33 17.01 -8.60
N PHE A 330 -13.34 16.60 -9.39
CA PHE A 330 -12.01 17.17 -9.31
C PHE A 330 -11.90 18.41 -10.19
N VAL A 331 -11.27 19.45 -9.66
CA VAL A 331 -11.01 20.70 -10.38
C VAL A 331 -9.50 20.86 -10.48
N TYR A 332 -8.98 20.64 -11.68
CA TYR A 332 -7.57 20.82 -11.99
C TYR A 332 -7.26 22.32 -12.09
N ASP A 333 -6.56 22.84 -11.08
CA ASP A 333 -6.24 24.26 -10.93
C ASP A 333 -4.78 24.41 -10.45
N PHE A 334 -3.86 24.38 -11.43
CA PHE A 334 -2.44 24.56 -11.20
C PHE A 334 -2.11 26.06 -11.12
N THR A 335 -2.19 26.70 -9.95
CA THR A 335 -1.90 28.14 -9.92
C THR A 335 -0.42 28.46 -9.77
N SER A 336 0.12 29.10 -10.81
CA SER A 336 1.12 30.17 -10.66
C SER A 336 0.58 31.55 -11.08
N SER A 337 -0.73 31.69 -11.38
CA SER A 337 -1.27 32.93 -11.94
C SER A 337 -2.79 33.15 -11.74
N GLY A 338 -3.26 33.30 -10.49
CA GLY A 338 -4.42 34.17 -10.20
C GLY A 338 -5.80 33.55 -9.89
N SER A 339 -5.96 32.23 -9.76
CA SER A 339 -7.16 31.66 -9.12
C SER A 339 -7.10 31.89 -7.59
N ALA A 340 -8.25 32.00 -6.93
CA ALA A 340 -8.28 32.16 -5.47
C ALA A 340 -7.80 30.88 -4.76
N ASP A 341 -6.97 31.07 -3.73
CA ASP A 341 -6.60 30.04 -2.77
C ASP A 341 -7.85 29.68 -1.93
N VAL A 342 -8.21 28.39 -1.86
CA VAL A 342 -9.42 27.94 -1.15
C VAL A 342 -9.09 27.21 0.15
N ASN A 343 -10.10 26.95 0.96
CA ASN A 343 -9.99 26.10 2.13
C ASN A 343 -11.08 25.02 2.08
N VAL A 344 -10.80 23.86 2.68
CA VAL A 344 -11.83 22.83 2.92
C VAL A 344 -13.01 23.45 3.67
N GLY A 345 -14.23 23.25 3.17
CA GLY A 345 -15.45 23.87 3.66
C GLY A 345 -15.85 25.18 2.96
N ASP A 346 -15.02 25.73 2.08
CA ASP A 346 -15.42 26.86 1.24
C ASP A 346 -16.50 26.43 0.24
N GLN A 347 -17.54 27.25 0.11
CA GLN A 347 -18.51 27.12 -0.98
C GLN A 347 -17.97 27.90 -2.18
N VAL A 348 -17.74 27.19 -3.28
CA VAL A 348 -17.10 27.73 -4.48
C VAL A 348 -18.03 27.67 -5.68
N LEU A 349 -17.91 28.67 -6.54
CA LEU A 349 -18.49 28.71 -7.87
C LEU A 349 -17.35 28.73 -8.89
N ILE A 350 -17.30 27.73 -9.75
CA ILE A 350 -16.15 27.46 -10.63
C ILE A 350 -16.61 27.33 -12.07
N THR A 351 -15.98 28.10 -12.97
CA THR A 351 -16.18 28.00 -14.42
C THR A 351 -14.94 27.41 -15.09
N GLY A 352 -15.11 26.28 -15.79
CA GLY A 352 -14.05 25.58 -16.48
C GLY A 352 -14.56 24.66 -17.59
N THR A 353 -13.66 23.97 -18.27
CA THR A 353 -13.97 22.97 -19.30
C THR A 353 -14.08 21.58 -18.70
N ALA A 354 -15.24 20.93 -18.86
CA ALA A 354 -15.43 19.54 -18.44
C ALA A 354 -14.71 18.57 -19.40
N GLY A 355 -14.10 17.53 -18.84
CA GLY A 355 -13.44 16.48 -19.60
C GLY A 355 -12.80 15.41 -18.72
N GLU A 356 -12.03 14.52 -19.35
CA GLU A 356 -11.34 13.43 -18.70
C GLU A 356 -9.84 13.69 -18.61
N PHE A 357 -9.22 13.31 -17.49
CA PHE A 357 -7.78 13.16 -17.40
C PHE A 357 -7.44 11.92 -16.58
N GLY A 358 -6.60 11.02 -17.12
CA GLY A 358 -6.33 9.74 -16.45
C GLY A 358 -7.56 8.85 -16.27
N SER A 359 -8.62 9.09 -17.05
CA SER A 359 -9.96 8.49 -16.94
C SER A 359 -10.76 8.88 -15.68
N GLN A 360 -10.41 10.02 -15.06
CA GLN A 360 -11.22 10.67 -14.04
C GLN A 360 -11.90 11.91 -14.62
N THR A 361 -13.18 12.10 -14.27
CA THR A 361 -13.92 13.30 -14.67
C THR A 361 -13.39 14.50 -13.89
N GLN A 362 -13.05 15.56 -14.61
CA GLN A 362 -12.56 16.80 -14.00
C GLN A 362 -12.96 18.07 -14.76
N LEU A 363 -12.89 19.21 -14.07
CA LEU A 363 -12.80 20.52 -14.72
C LEU A 363 -11.34 20.90 -14.95
N SER A 364 -11.06 21.48 -16.10
CA SER A 364 -9.77 22.05 -16.48
C SER A 364 -9.94 23.43 -17.12
N ASN A 365 -8.85 24.11 -17.47
CA ASN A 365 -8.90 25.45 -18.08
C ASN A 365 -9.80 26.42 -17.28
N ILE A 366 -9.59 26.47 -15.97
CA ILE A 366 -10.41 27.27 -15.05
C ILE A 366 -10.29 28.75 -15.44
N THR A 367 -11.44 29.38 -15.70
CA THR A 367 -11.55 30.79 -16.09
C THR A 367 -12.09 31.68 -14.97
N SER A 368 -12.78 31.06 -14.01
CA SER A 368 -13.29 31.73 -12.81
C SER A 368 -13.36 30.74 -11.66
N LEU A 369 -12.90 31.15 -10.49
CA LEU A 369 -13.08 30.45 -9.22
C LEU A 369 -13.40 31.52 -8.18
N VAL A 370 -14.59 31.45 -7.61
CA VAL A 370 -15.11 32.44 -6.65
C VAL A 370 -15.57 31.73 -5.40
N VAL A 371 -15.07 32.15 -4.24
CA VAL A 371 -15.58 31.72 -2.94
C VAL A 371 -16.83 32.55 -2.61
N GLU A 372 -18.00 31.92 -2.60
CA GLU A 372 -19.29 32.56 -2.32
C GLU A 372 -19.65 32.56 -0.82
N GLY A 373 -18.96 31.74 -0.02
CA GLY A 373 -19.21 31.55 1.41
C GLY A 373 -18.56 30.28 1.94
N THR A 374 -19.12 29.72 3.00
CA THR A 374 -18.73 28.42 3.58
C THR A 374 -19.94 27.51 3.71
N ALA A 375 -19.71 26.20 3.70
CA ALA A 375 -20.73 25.18 3.84
C ALA A 375 -20.26 24.04 4.73
N GLY A 376 -21.22 23.30 5.30
CA GLY A 376 -20.95 22.04 5.97
C GLY A 376 -20.41 21.02 4.97
N LEU A 377 -19.43 20.25 5.44
CA LEU A 377 -18.86 19.14 4.70
C LEU A 377 -19.90 18.00 4.52
N PRO A 378 -20.04 17.37 3.33
CA PRO A 378 -20.98 16.26 3.12
C PRO A 378 -20.72 15.07 4.06
N ASP A 379 -21.71 14.21 4.27
CA ASP A 379 -21.48 12.98 5.03
C ASP A 379 -20.56 12.01 4.27
N TRP A 380 -19.86 11.16 5.01
CA TRP A 380 -19.04 10.09 4.42
C TRP A 380 -19.92 9.00 3.82
N VAL A 381 -19.58 8.54 2.61
CA VAL A 381 -20.20 7.36 2.00
C VAL A 381 -19.31 6.13 2.24
N ASP A 382 -19.93 4.98 2.54
CA ASP A 382 -19.19 3.74 2.74
C ASP A 382 -18.80 3.14 1.38
N ALA A 383 -17.50 2.90 1.18
CA ALA A 383 -16.98 2.05 0.12
C ALA A 383 -16.51 0.72 0.72
N VAL A 384 -16.86 -0.40 0.08
CA VAL A 384 -16.65 -1.74 0.62
C VAL A 384 -15.94 -2.61 -0.41
N LEU A 385 -14.96 -3.41 0.04
CA LEU A 385 -14.28 -4.42 -0.74
C LEU A 385 -14.66 -5.84 -0.26
N PRO A 386 -14.69 -6.86 -1.14
CA PRO A 386 -14.63 -6.74 -2.59
C PRO A 386 -15.85 -6.01 -3.14
N MET A 387 -15.65 -5.27 -4.22
CA MET A 387 -16.73 -4.68 -5.00
C MET A 387 -17.61 -5.78 -5.60
N ALA A 388 -18.91 -5.56 -5.68
CA ALA A 388 -19.87 -6.39 -6.40
C ALA A 388 -19.60 -6.39 -7.92
N THR A 389 -19.18 -5.26 -8.49
CA THR A 389 -18.79 -5.13 -9.91
C THR A 389 -17.65 -4.12 -10.08
N SER A 390 -16.98 -4.14 -11.23
CA SER A 390 -15.88 -3.21 -11.54
C SER A 390 -16.34 -1.74 -11.70
N SER A 391 -17.65 -1.47 -11.69
CA SER A 391 -18.24 -0.14 -11.83
C SER A 391 -18.90 0.34 -10.54
N GLU A 392 -18.83 -0.41 -9.43
CA GLU A 392 -19.54 -0.05 -8.19
C GLU A 392 -19.03 1.25 -7.57
N LEU A 393 -17.74 1.56 -7.77
CA LEU A 393 -17.12 2.77 -7.24
C LEU A 393 -17.26 3.99 -8.16
N GLU A 394 -17.77 3.82 -9.38
CA GLU A 394 -17.94 4.92 -10.33
C GLU A 394 -18.89 6.01 -9.82
N PRO A 395 -20.07 5.69 -9.24
CA PRO A 395 -20.94 6.70 -8.64
C PRO A 395 -20.35 7.39 -7.41
N LEU A 396 -19.17 6.97 -6.93
CA LEU A 396 -18.48 7.57 -5.79
C LEU A 396 -17.24 8.36 -6.21
N GLU A 397 -16.93 8.46 -7.50
CA GLU A 397 -15.73 9.14 -7.99
C GLU A 397 -15.66 10.58 -7.46
N CYS A 398 -14.50 11.02 -6.99
CA CYS A 398 -14.26 12.33 -6.37
C CYS A 398 -15.02 12.61 -5.06
N MET A 399 -15.81 11.66 -4.54
CA MET A 399 -16.54 11.83 -3.29
C MET A 399 -15.69 11.49 -2.06
N ARG A 400 -16.09 12.04 -0.91
CA ARG A 400 -15.61 11.64 0.40
C ARG A 400 -16.17 10.27 0.77
N VAL A 401 -15.27 9.29 0.83
CA VAL A 401 -15.59 7.92 1.19
C VAL A 401 -14.85 7.48 2.44
N ARG A 402 -15.42 6.49 3.13
CA ARG A 402 -14.73 5.73 4.18
C ARG A 402 -14.85 4.25 3.92
N LEU A 403 -13.81 3.51 4.27
CA LEU A 403 -13.76 2.06 4.24
C LEU A 403 -13.86 1.57 5.68
N PRO A 404 -15.04 1.12 6.13
CA PRO A 404 -15.25 0.70 7.52
C PRO A 404 -14.53 -0.62 7.85
N GLN A 405 -14.05 -1.33 6.83
CA GLN A 405 -13.36 -2.61 6.97
C GLN A 405 -11.92 -2.43 7.47
N THR A 406 -11.37 -3.51 8.04
CA THR A 406 -9.92 -3.66 8.15
C THR A 406 -9.39 -4.07 6.79
N LEU A 407 -8.44 -3.31 6.26
CA LEU A 407 -7.77 -3.62 5.00
C LEU A 407 -6.34 -4.04 5.27
N HIS A 408 -5.80 -4.89 4.40
CA HIS A 408 -4.44 -5.40 4.46
C HIS A 408 -3.63 -4.83 3.31
N VAL A 409 -2.38 -4.45 3.58
CA VAL A 409 -1.41 -4.17 2.51
C VAL A 409 -1.16 -5.45 1.75
N THR A 410 -1.64 -5.57 0.51
CA THR A 410 -1.43 -6.76 -0.32
C THR A 410 -0.24 -6.63 -1.25
N SER A 411 0.14 -5.40 -1.60
CA SER A 411 1.35 -5.13 -2.38
C SER A 411 2.05 -3.85 -1.94
N VAL A 412 3.38 -3.95 -1.87
CA VAL A 412 4.35 -2.87 -1.63
C VAL A 412 5.37 -2.75 -2.79
N GLY A 413 5.18 -3.54 -3.85
CA GLY A 413 6.08 -3.64 -4.99
C GLY A 413 5.53 -2.99 -6.26
N THR A 414 6.27 -3.07 -7.36
CA THR A 414 5.81 -2.67 -8.69
C THR A 414 5.10 -3.85 -9.35
N SER A 415 3.82 -3.73 -9.70
CA SER A 415 3.15 -4.76 -10.51
C SER A 415 3.43 -4.50 -12.00
N SER A 416 3.60 -5.56 -12.78
CA SER A 416 3.84 -5.48 -14.24
C SER A 416 2.63 -4.95 -15.02
N ASN A 417 1.42 -5.09 -14.47
CA ASN A 417 0.18 -4.68 -15.11
C ASN A 417 -0.32 -3.30 -14.64
N PHE A 418 0.12 -2.83 -13.46
CA PHE A 418 -0.34 -1.59 -12.85
C PHE A 418 0.82 -0.85 -12.18
N ALA A 419 1.00 0.42 -12.54
CA ALA A 419 2.10 1.25 -12.09
C ALA A 419 1.91 1.73 -10.62
N ILE A 420 1.71 0.80 -9.69
CA ILE A 420 1.97 1.09 -8.27
C ILE A 420 3.47 1.12 -8.06
N ASN A 421 3.95 2.14 -7.37
CA ASN A 421 5.35 2.21 -6.99
C ASN A 421 5.46 2.91 -5.65
N TYR A 422 5.45 2.13 -4.57
CA TYR A 422 5.44 2.66 -3.22
C TYR A 422 6.58 3.65 -2.95
N ALA A 423 7.79 3.33 -3.41
CA ALA A 423 8.95 4.20 -3.21
C ALA A 423 8.87 5.48 -4.05
N ARG A 424 8.33 5.39 -5.27
CA ARG A 424 8.28 6.50 -6.23
C ARG A 424 7.08 7.41 -6.04
N GLN A 425 5.92 6.87 -5.69
CA GLN A 425 4.63 7.54 -5.67
C GLN A 425 3.94 7.50 -4.30
N GLY A 426 4.53 6.85 -3.28
CA GLY A 426 3.89 6.74 -1.97
C GLY A 426 2.67 5.82 -1.93
N GLU A 427 2.41 5.06 -2.99
CA GLU A 427 1.21 4.23 -3.16
C GLU A 427 1.34 2.84 -2.52
N LEU A 428 0.31 2.41 -1.79
CA LEU A 428 0.14 1.05 -1.27
C LEU A 428 -1.11 0.41 -1.86
N MET A 429 -1.04 -0.87 -2.21
CA MET A 429 -2.24 -1.61 -2.63
C MET A 429 -2.86 -2.32 -1.42
N LEU A 430 -4.16 -2.12 -1.23
CA LEU A 430 -4.93 -2.66 -0.11
C LEU A 430 -5.97 -3.67 -0.60
N SER A 431 -6.25 -4.68 0.23
CA SER A 431 -7.35 -5.63 0.02
C SER A 431 -8.13 -5.91 1.30
N ALA A 432 -9.40 -6.29 1.18
CA ALA A 432 -10.15 -6.83 2.32
C ALA A 432 -9.90 -8.33 2.47
N ASN A 433 -10.21 -8.87 3.65
CA ASN A 433 -10.17 -10.31 3.96
C ASN A 433 -8.77 -10.97 3.84
N GLY A 434 -7.70 -10.21 4.11
CA GLY A 434 -6.31 -10.69 4.03
C GLY A 434 -5.61 -10.26 2.74
N THR A 435 -4.33 -10.66 2.60
CA THR A 435 -3.56 -10.44 1.37
C THR A 435 -3.99 -11.42 0.28
N LEU A 436 -3.95 -10.99 -0.98
CA LEU A 436 -4.29 -11.83 -2.12
C LEU A 436 -3.32 -12.99 -2.32
N VAL A 437 -3.84 -14.08 -2.86
CA VAL A 437 -3.12 -15.31 -3.22
C VAL A 437 -3.23 -15.52 -4.73
N THR A 438 -2.13 -15.94 -5.35
CA THR A 438 -2.09 -16.30 -6.77
C THR A 438 -2.99 -17.51 -6.97
N PRO A 439 -3.98 -17.49 -7.88
CA PRO A 439 -4.97 -18.57 -7.97
C PRO A 439 -4.36 -19.96 -8.19
N THR A 440 -3.29 -20.07 -8.99
CA THR A 440 -2.61 -21.35 -9.25
C THR A 440 -1.75 -21.86 -8.08
N GLU A 441 -1.75 -21.16 -6.93
CA GLU A 441 -1.19 -21.69 -5.69
C GLU A 441 -2.11 -22.75 -5.05
N ASP A 442 -3.44 -22.62 -5.21
CA ASP A 442 -4.43 -23.52 -4.59
C ASP A 442 -5.53 -24.02 -5.54
N ILE A 443 -5.54 -23.57 -6.80
CA ILE A 443 -6.44 -24.03 -7.85
C ILE A 443 -5.62 -24.65 -8.99
N ASP A 444 -5.73 -25.96 -9.14
CA ASP A 444 -5.14 -26.72 -10.25
C ASP A 444 -5.86 -26.34 -11.57
N PRO A 445 -5.15 -25.95 -12.65
CA PRO A 445 -5.75 -25.59 -13.94
C PRO A 445 -6.36 -26.78 -14.69
N ASN A 446 -5.91 -28.00 -14.41
CA ASN A 446 -6.21 -29.21 -15.16
C ASN A 446 -7.50 -29.89 -14.70
N ASP A 447 -7.69 -30.06 -13.38
CA ASP A 447 -8.81 -30.80 -12.79
C ASP A 447 -9.37 -30.19 -11.47
N ASP A 448 -10.58 -30.61 -11.09
CA ASP A 448 -11.27 -30.23 -9.84
C ASP A 448 -12.08 -31.44 -9.30
N PRO A 449 -11.81 -31.93 -8.08
CA PRO A 449 -10.74 -31.49 -7.17
C PRO A 449 -9.35 -31.84 -7.73
N ALA A 450 -8.34 -31.05 -7.34
CA ALA A 450 -6.95 -31.27 -7.73
C ALA A 450 -6.53 -32.73 -7.47
N SER A 451 -6.20 -33.47 -8.53
CA SER A 451 -5.59 -34.81 -8.37
C SER A 451 -4.14 -34.71 -7.89
N GLY A 452 -3.54 -33.56 -8.13
CA GLY A 452 -2.16 -33.23 -7.81
C GLY A 452 -1.13 -34.03 -8.61
N THR A 453 -1.53 -34.70 -9.70
CA THR A 453 -0.62 -35.51 -10.52
C THR A 453 -0.90 -35.38 -12.02
N THR A 454 -1.91 -34.60 -12.41
CA THR A 454 -2.34 -34.46 -13.79
C THR A 454 -1.85 -33.14 -14.36
N SER A 455 -0.76 -33.16 -15.13
CA SER A 455 -0.16 -31.96 -15.72
C SER A 455 -0.71 -31.60 -17.12
N THR A 456 -1.91 -32.06 -17.45
CA THR A 456 -2.53 -31.82 -18.77
C THR A 456 -4.02 -31.61 -18.64
N GLY A 457 -4.51 -30.52 -19.21
CA GLY A 457 -5.92 -30.18 -19.14
C GLY A 457 -6.12 -28.67 -19.18
N SER A 458 -7.37 -28.25 -19.06
CA SER A 458 -7.76 -26.85 -18.83
C SER A 458 -9.17 -26.78 -18.24
N GLY A 459 -9.63 -27.89 -17.63
CA GLY A 459 -11.01 -28.05 -17.20
C GLY A 459 -11.39 -27.05 -16.10
N ASN A 460 -10.41 -26.60 -15.32
CA ASN A 460 -10.60 -25.75 -14.16
C ASN A 460 -10.05 -24.32 -14.34
N VAL A 461 -9.52 -23.98 -15.51
CA VAL A 461 -9.15 -22.59 -15.89
C VAL A 461 -10.28 -21.57 -15.63
N PRO A 462 -11.57 -21.88 -15.85
CA PRO A 462 -12.65 -20.96 -15.48
C PRO A 462 -12.67 -20.56 -13.99
N ALA A 463 -12.26 -21.45 -13.08
CA ALA A 463 -12.17 -21.14 -11.65
C ALA A 463 -11.01 -20.19 -11.34
N ILE A 464 -9.88 -20.36 -12.04
CA ILE A 464 -8.73 -19.44 -11.98
C ILE A 464 -9.16 -18.04 -12.44
N THR A 465 -9.75 -17.92 -13.64
CA THR A 465 -10.24 -16.64 -14.16
C THR A 465 -11.28 -16.01 -13.23
N ALA A 466 -12.16 -16.81 -12.62
CA ALA A 466 -13.13 -16.32 -11.64
C ALA A 466 -12.45 -15.79 -10.36
N ARG A 467 -11.39 -16.44 -9.87
CA ARG A 467 -10.62 -15.96 -8.71
C ARG A 467 -9.83 -14.69 -9.05
N GLU A 468 -9.23 -14.60 -10.25
CA GLU A 468 -8.56 -13.37 -10.69
C GLU A 468 -9.53 -12.19 -10.77
N ALA A 469 -10.75 -12.42 -11.29
CA ALA A 469 -11.80 -11.40 -11.29
C ALA A 469 -12.19 -10.98 -9.87
N GLN A 470 -12.33 -11.92 -8.93
CA GLN A 470 -12.58 -11.62 -7.51
C GLN A 470 -11.45 -10.82 -6.86
N ASN A 471 -10.19 -11.19 -7.13
CA ASN A 471 -9.01 -10.49 -6.64
C ASN A 471 -9.01 -9.03 -7.15
N ASN A 472 -9.33 -8.80 -8.43
CA ASN A 472 -9.44 -7.47 -9.02
C ASN A 472 -10.56 -6.61 -8.42
N LEU A 473 -11.66 -7.24 -7.98
CA LEU A 473 -12.73 -6.57 -7.25
C LEU A 473 -12.35 -6.25 -5.79
N ASN A 474 -11.32 -6.90 -5.25
CA ASN A 474 -10.91 -6.79 -3.85
C ASN A 474 -9.69 -5.90 -3.62
N ILE A 475 -9.39 -4.99 -4.55
CA ILE A 475 -8.21 -4.12 -4.44
C ILE A 475 -8.51 -2.64 -4.66
N LEU A 476 -7.81 -1.82 -3.90
CA LEU A 476 -7.86 -0.36 -3.94
C LEU A 476 -6.46 0.18 -3.64
N ILE A 477 -6.09 1.32 -4.22
CA ILE A 477 -4.83 1.99 -3.89
C ILE A 477 -5.03 2.98 -2.74
N LEU A 478 -4.13 2.99 -1.77
CA LEU A 478 -3.93 4.12 -0.88
C LEU A 478 -2.78 4.97 -1.43
N ASP A 479 -3.08 6.20 -1.80
CA ASP A 479 -2.12 7.18 -2.30
C ASP A 479 -1.55 8.01 -1.13
N ASP A 480 -0.48 8.77 -1.32
CA ASP A 480 0.10 9.68 -0.31
C ASP A 480 -0.42 11.13 -0.40
N ALA A 481 -1.36 11.39 -1.32
CA ALA A 481 -1.90 12.70 -1.63
C ALA A 481 -0.84 13.72 -2.09
N SER A 482 0.20 13.26 -2.77
CA SER A 482 1.29 14.08 -3.27
C SER A 482 1.73 13.67 -4.68
N ALA A 483 2.11 14.65 -5.48
CA ALA A 483 2.74 14.46 -6.79
C ALA A 483 4.27 14.32 -6.70
N ALA A 484 4.84 14.23 -5.49
CA ALA A 484 6.27 14.03 -5.30
C ALA A 484 6.71 12.69 -5.92
N ILE A 485 7.83 12.72 -6.63
CA ILE A 485 8.48 11.51 -7.12
C ILE A 485 9.63 11.19 -6.15
N TYR A 486 9.63 9.97 -5.62
CA TYR A 486 10.53 9.53 -4.54
C TYR A 486 10.43 10.41 -3.29
N PRO A 487 9.24 10.49 -2.66
CA PRO A 487 9.04 11.26 -1.43
C PRO A 487 10.04 10.86 -0.33
N ASP A 488 10.57 11.87 0.37
CA ASP A 488 11.48 11.70 1.50
C ASP A 488 10.94 12.51 2.72
N PRO A 489 10.52 11.83 3.81
CA PRO A 489 10.52 10.38 4.00
C PRO A 489 9.50 9.66 3.10
N THR A 490 9.75 8.38 2.80
CA THR A 490 8.74 7.53 2.17
C THR A 490 7.50 7.46 3.08
N PRO A 491 6.29 7.68 2.56
CA PRO A 491 5.05 7.65 3.35
C PRO A 491 4.83 6.30 4.03
N TYR A 492 4.05 6.27 5.12
CA TYR A 492 3.51 5.05 5.75
C TYR A 492 4.50 4.07 6.39
N LEU A 493 5.79 4.42 6.49
CA LEU A 493 6.77 3.59 7.18
C LEU A 493 6.50 3.50 8.69
N ASN A 494 6.75 2.34 9.27
CA ASN A 494 6.75 2.12 10.72
C ASN A 494 8.10 2.54 11.36
N ALA A 495 8.24 2.30 12.67
CA ALA A 495 9.44 2.66 13.43
C ALA A 495 10.73 1.96 12.96
N GLN A 496 10.62 0.86 12.24
CA GLN A 496 11.72 0.09 11.65
C GLN A 496 12.05 0.58 10.22
N GLY A 497 11.35 1.61 9.72
CA GLY A 497 11.56 2.16 8.39
C GLY A 497 11.05 1.27 7.26
N THR A 498 10.00 0.46 7.51
CA THR A 498 9.35 -0.40 6.50
C THR A 498 7.83 -0.33 6.62
N ARG A 499 7.13 -0.76 5.58
CA ARG A 499 5.71 -1.12 5.61
C ARG A 499 5.62 -2.45 4.88
N ARG A 500 5.15 -3.50 5.54
CA ARG A 500 5.17 -4.85 4.99
C ARG A 500 3.80 -5.22 4.44
N CYS A 501 3.78 -6.07 3.41
CA CYS A 501 2.54 -6.75 3.06
C CYS A 501 2.00 -7.52 4.28
N GLY A 502 0.69 -7.53 4.48
CA GLY A 502 0.03 -8.11 5.65
C GLY A 502 -0.23 -7.13 6.79
N ASP A 503 0.48 -5.99 6.86
CA ASP A 503 0.13 -4.89 7.77
C ASP A 503 -1.26 -4.35 7.48
N THR A 504 -1.94 -3.81 8.48
CA THR A 504 -3.35 -3.44 8.37
C THR A 504 -3.62 -1.97 8.62
N VAL A 505 -4.71 -1.49 8.02
CA VAL A 505 -5.28 -0.16 8.25
C VAL A 505 -6.77 -0.32 8.53
N THR A 506 -7.28 0.45 9.48
CA THR A 506 -8.69 0.46 9.87
C THR A 506 -9.25 1.87 9.77
N ALA A 507 -10.55 2.00 9.49
CA ALA A 507 -11.23 3.28 9.39
C ALA A 507 -10.55 4.24 8.40
N LEU A 508 -10.09 3.71 7.26
CA LEU A 508 -9.50 4.52 6.20
C LEU A 508 -10.58 5.43 5.62
N SER A 509 -10.26 6.71 5.45
CA SER A 509 -11.16 7.70 4.86
C SER A 509 -10.39 8.71 4.03
N GLY A 510 -11.00 9.16 2.93
CA GLY A 510 -10.38 10.12 2.04
C GLY A 510 -11.26 10.43 0.83
N ILE A 511 -10.68 11.05 -0.18
CA ILE A 511 -11.35 11.24 -1.46
C ILE A 511 -11.11 10.02 -2.34
N LEU A 512 -12.17 9.45 -2.90
CA LEU A 512 -12.04 8.43 -3.92
C LEU A 512 -11.64 9.09 -5.23
N ALA A 513 -10.49 8.75 -5.79
CA ALA A 513 -10.02 9.24 -7.07
C ALA A 513 -9.80 8.08 -8.04
N TYR A 514 -9.68 8.36 -9.33
CA TYR A 514 -9.37 7.36 -10.34
C TYR A 514 -8.14 7.77 -11.13
N ALA A 515 -7.08 6.95 -11.10
CA ALA A 515 -5.90 7.19 -11.91
C ALA A 515 -5.11 5.90 -12.11
N GLY A 516 -4.40 5.79 -13.23
CA GLY A 516 -3.59 4.60 -13.53
C GLY A 516 -4.43 3.32 -13.70
N GLY A 517 -5.72 3.46 -14.07
CA GLY A 517 -6.63 2.34 -14.29
C GLY A 517 -7.22 1.74 -13.00
N ARG A 518 -7.09 2.41 -11.84
CA ARG A 518 -7.58 1.93 -10.55
C ARG A 518 -8.15 3.07 -9.70
N TYR A 519 -9.17 2.73 -8.92
CA TYR A 519 -9.64 3.58 -7.83
C TYR A 519 -8.60 3.65 -6.71
N ARG A 520 -8.50 4.83 -6.11
CA ARG A 520 -7.54 5.13 -5.05
C ARG A 520 -8.15 6.06 -4.01
N ILE A 521 -7.59 6.03 -2.80
CA ILE A 521 -7.94 6.95 -1.73
C ILE A 521 -6.84 7.99 -1.62
N GLN A 522 -7.21 9.25 -1.82
CA GLN A 522 -6.42 10.41 -1.42
C GLN A 522 -6.72 10.71 0.05
N PRO A 523 -5.82 10.42 0.99
CA PRO A 523 -6.07 10.68 2.40
C PRO A 523 -6.21 12.18 2.66
N VAL A 524 -7.21 12.55 3.47
CA VAL A 524 -7.41 13.94 3.95
C VAL A 524 -7.05 14.11 5.42
N ALA A 525 -6.50 13.06 6.02
CA ALA A 525 -6.03 13.00 7.40
C ALA A 525 -4.89 11.96 7.51
N PRO A 526 -4.05 12.01 8.56
CA PRO A 526 -3.01 11.01 8.76
C PRO A 526 -3.56 9.58 8.84
N VAL A 527 -2.99 8.67 8.05
CA VAL A 527 -3.36 7.26 8.04
C VAL A 527 -2.59 6.51 9.13
N THR A 528 -3.30 5.77 9.97
CA THR A 528 -2.70 4.96 11.05
C THR A 528 -2.72 3.49 10.67
N PHE A 529 -1.54 2.87 10.62
CA PHE A 529 -1.37 1.45 10.38
C PHE A 529 -1.11 0.67 11.68
N VAL A 530 -1.44 -0.62 11.63
CA VAL A 530 -1.04 -1.63 12.62
C VAL A 530 -0.03 -2.56 11.96
N ASP A 531 1.11 -2.77 12.62
CA ASP A 531 2.18 -3.69 12.20
C ASP A 531 1.75 -5.15 12.44
N ALA A 532 0.80 -5.64 11.64
CA ALA A 532 0.20 -6.96 11.77
C ALA A 532 1.08 -8.08 11.18
N ASN A 533 2.06 -7.76 10.33
CA ASN A 533 3.07 -8.69 9.85
C ASN A 533 4.48 -8.22 10.25
N PRO A 534 4.85 -8.31 11.55
CA PRO A 534 6.17 -7.87 12.00
C PRO A 534 7.28 -8.73 11.40
N ARG A 535 8.45 -8.12 11.22
CA ARG A 535 9.67 -8.79 10.76
C ARG A 535 10.00 -10.03 11.61
N PRO A 536 10.13 -11.23 11.03
CA PRO A 536 10.58 -12.40 11.78
C PRO A 536 12.07 -12.27 12.14
N VAL A 537 12.37 -12.13 13.44
CA VAL A 537 13.72 -11.88 13.95
C VAL A 537 14.66 -13.10 13.89
N THR A 538 14.10 -14.30 13.75
CA THR A 538 14.85 -15.56 13.63
C THR A 538 14.24 -16.42 12.52
N PRO A 539 15.03 -17.26 11.85
CA PRO A 539 14.50 -18.26 10.91
C PRO A 539 13.53 -19.23 11.59
N PRO A 540 12.66 -19.90 10.81
CA PRO A 540 11.91 -21.04 11.28
C PRO A 540 12.82 -22.12 11.86
N ALA A 541 12.28 -22.91 12.80
CA ALA A 541 12.98 -24.03 13.41
C ALA A 541 12.36 -25.36 12.93
N PRO A 542 12.74 -25.88 11.74
CA PRO A 542 12.13 -27.09 11.19
C PRO A 542 12.58 -28.38 11.91
N GLY A 543 13.39 -28.28 12.95
CA GLY A 543 13.93 -29.43 13.68
C GLY A 543 15.03 -30.17 12.91
N GLY A 544 15.25 -31.42 13.29
CA GLY A 544 16.23 -32.31 12.65
C GLY A 544 17.66 -32.21 13.20
N ARG A 545 18.52 -33.15 12.78
CA ARG A 545 19.96 -33.10 13.06
C ARG A 545 20.73 -32.26 12.05
N LEU A 546 20.16 -32.13 10.84
CA LEU A 546 20.65 -31.31 9.75
C LEU A 546 19.60 -30.27 9.35
N LYS A 547 20.05 -29.06 9.06
CA LYS A 547 19.28 -28.00 8.40
C LYS A 547 19.74 -27.87 6.96
N VAL A 548 18.81 -27.97 6.01
CA VAL A 548 19.09 -27.78 4.57
C VAL A 548 18.27 -26.59 4.08
N ALA A 549 18.88 -25.59 3.46
CA ALA A 549 18.18 -24.42 2.95
C ALA A 549 18.42 -24.19 1.46
N ALA A 550 17.49 -23.54 0.79
CA ALA A 550 17.70 -22.94 -0.52
C ALA A 550 17.32 -21.46 -0.52
N MET A 551 18.11 -20.64 -1.21
CA MET A 551 17.94 -19.19 -1.26
C MET A 551 18.33 -18.66 -2.63
N ASN A 552 17.38 -18.05 -3.32
CA ASN A 552 17.68 -17.10 -4.40
C ASN A 552 18.25 -15.81 -3.79
N VAL A 553 19.45 -15.42 -4.23
CA VAL A 553 20.19 -14.27 -3.68
C VAL A 553 20.12 -13.01 -4.55
N LEU A 554 19.19 -12.97 -5.52
CA LEU A 554 18.89 -11.83 -6.38
C LEU A 554 20.12 -11.30 -7.12
N ASN A 555 20.61 -12.08 -8.09
CA ASN A 555 21.75 -11.76 -8.95
C ASN A 555 23.01 -11.29 -8.18
N TYR A 556 23.70 -12.20 -7.49
CA TYR A 556 24.97 -11.91 -6.83
C TYR A 556 26.13 -11.86 -7.84
N PHE A 557 26.40 -10.65 -8.36
CA PHE A 557 27.47 -10.39 -9.32
C PHE A 557 28.61 -9.61 -8.68
N ILE A 558 29.84 -10.03 -8.98
CA ILE A 558 31.08 -9.37 -8.53
C ILE A 558 31.68 -8.47 -9.63
N THR A 559 31.03 -8.40 -10.79
CA THR A 559 31.36 -7.51 -11.91
C THR A 559 30.22 -6.54 -12.16
N PHE A 560 30.56 -5.36 -12.70
CA PHE A 560 29.64 -4.23 -12.80
C PHE A 560 29.75 -3.55 -14.17
N GLY A 561 28.61 -3.07 -14.71
CA GLY A 561 28.54 -2.26 -15.93
C GLY A 561 28.71 -3.00 -17.26
N GLY A 562 28.86 -4.32 -17.25
CA GLY A 562 28.89 -5.17 -18.43
C GLY A 562 27.49 -5.53 -18.95
N PRO A 563 27.36 -5.92 -20.24
CA PRO A 563 26.06 -6.22 -20.86
C PRO A 563 25.34 -7.45 -20.27
N ASN A 564 26.06 -8.29 -19.52
CA ASN A 564 25.54 -9.48 -18.85
C ASN A 564 25.53 -9.35 -17.32
N ASP A 565 25.92 -8.20 -16.76
CA ASP A 565 25.88 -7.97 -15.32
C ASP A 565 24.43 -7.70 -14.92
N ARG A 566 23.86 -8.56 -14.06
CA ARG A 566 22.43 -8.52 -13.66
C ARG A 566 22.22 -8.10 -12.20
N GLY A 567 23.30 -7.93 -11.43
CA GLY A 567 23.28 -7.63 -9.99
C GLY A 567 23.41 -6.14 -9.68
N ALA A 568 24.09 -5.83 -8.57
CA ALA A 568 24.46 -4.47 -8.18
C ALA A 568 25.09 -3.66 -9.33
N SER A 569 24.79 -2.36 -9.38
CA SER A 569 25.30 -1.46 -10.41
C SER A 569 26.77 -1.09 -10.18
N ASP A 570 27.24 -1.14 -8.94
CA ASP A 570 28.62 -0.85 -8.56
C ASP A 570 29.09 -1.61 -7.29
N VAL A 571 30.35 -1.38 -6.91
CA VAL A 571 30.99 -2.03 -5.75
C VAL A 571 30.35 -1.63 -4.41
N VAL A 572 29.76 -0.45 -4.30
CA VAL A 572 29.13 0.05 -3.07
C VAL A 572 27.80 -0.68 -2.84
N GLU A 573 26.98 -0.76 -3.88
CA GLU A 573 25.75 -1.56 -3.86
C GLU A 573 26.04 -3.04 -3.66
N PHE A 574 27.08 -3.56 -4.31
CA PHE A 574 27.48 -4.95 -4.12
C PHE A 574 27.89 -5.24 -2.68
N GLN A 575 28.61 -4.33 -2.02
CA GLN A 575 28.94 -4.51 -0.61
C GLN A 575 27.66 -4.56 0.25
N ARG A 576 26.66 -3.73 -0.05
CA ARG A 576 25.36 -3.75 0.65
C ARG A 576 24.62 -5.07 0.40
N GLN A 577 24.58 -5.54 -0.84
CA GLN A 577 24.00 -6.84 -1.21
C GLN A 577 24.69 -7.97 -0.44
N LYS A 578 26.02 -8.00 -0.48
CA LYS A 578 26.85 -8.97 0.24
C LYS A 578 26.56 -8.97 1.72
N ASP A 579 26.56 -7.82 2.39
CA ASP A 579 26.30 -7.73 3.83
C ASP A 579 24.92 -8.30 4.19
N LYS A 580 23.88 -8.00 3.40
CA LYS A 580 22.51 -8.51 3.58
C LYS A 580 22.43 -10.03 3.38
N VAL A 581 23.00 -10.53 2.28
CA VAL A 581 23.02 -11.96 1.95
C VAL A 581 23.79 -12.74 3.02
N ILE A 582 24.97 -12.26 3.44
CA ILE A 582 25.75 -12.92 4.50
C ILE A 582 25.03 -12.88 5.84
N ALA A 583 24.31 -11.80 6.17
CA ALA A 583 23.47 -11.75 7.37
C ALA A 583 22.36 -12.82 7.32
N ALA A 584 21.69 -13.00 6.18
CA ALA A 584 20.67 -14.03 5.99
C ALA A 584 21.25 -15.45 6.09
N LEU A 585 22.36 -15.74 5.39
CA LEU A 585 23.01 -17.05 5.42
C LEU A 585 23.54 -17.42 6.81
N THR A 586 24.11 -16.44 7.52
CA THR A 586 24.59 -16.62 8.90
C THR A 586 23.44 -16.90 9.86
N ALA A 587 22.30 -16.22 9.69
CA ALA A 587 21.12 -16.43 10.53
C ALA A 587 20.46 -17.80 10.27
N LEU A 588 20.32 -18.20 9.00
CA LEU A 588 19.83 -19.53 8.60
C LEU A 588 20.66 -20.63 9.26
N ASP A 589 21.99 -20.44 9.30
CA ASP A 589 22.93 -21.38 9.92
C ASP A 589 22.70 -22.81 9.42
N ALA A 590 22.36 -22.96 8.14
CA ALA A 590 22.06 -24.27 7.56
C ALA A 590 23.34 -25.09 7.43
N ASP A 591 23.22 -26.41 7.60
CA ASP A 591 24.31 -27.36 7.42
C ASP A 591 24.59 -27.62 5.92
N LEU A 592 23.57 -27.47 5.08
CA LEU A 592 23.68 -27.38 3.62
C LEU A 592 22.90 -26.16 3.12
N LEU A 593 23.53 -25.34 2.28
CA LEU A 593 22.99 -24.14 1.66
C LEU A 593 23.02 -24.29 0.14
N GLY A 594 21.85 -24.23 -0.48
CA GLY A 594 21.67 -24.03 -1.91
C GLY A 594 21.51 -22.57 -2.25
N LEU A 595 22.41 -22.02 -3.05
CA LEU A 595 22.33 -20.64 -3.51
C LEU A 595 21.96 -20.59 -4.98
N ILE A 596 21.03 -19.72 -5.31
CA ILE A 596 20.53 -19.50 -6.67
C ILE A 596 20.80 -18.05 -7.06
N GLU A 597 21.08 -17.81 -8.33
CA GLU A 597 21.48 -16.49 -8.87
C GLU A 597 22.89 -16.01 -8.48
N ILE A 598 23.82 -16.95 -8.28
CA ILE A 598 25.24 -16.61 -8.20
C ILE A 598 25.77 -16.39 -9.61
N GLN A 599 26.50 -15.30 -9.85
CA GLN A 599 27.19 -15.10 -11.12
C GLN A 599 28.01 -16.35 -11.51
N ASN A 600 27.91 -16.76 -12.77
CA ASN A 600 28.50 -18.00 -13.27
C ASN A 600 30.03 -17.89 -13.46
N THR A 601 30.75 -17.66 -12.36
CA THR A 601 32.21 -17.65 -12.29
C THR A 601 32.70 -18.30 -10.98
N PRO A 602 33.86 -18.98 -11.00
CA PRO A 602 34.49 -19.48 -9.76
C PRO A 602 34.81 -18.38 -8.74
N ALA A 603 35.10 -17.16 -9.22
CA ALA A 603 35.44 -16.03 -8.37
C ALA A 603 34.25 -15.55 -7.52
N ALA A 604 33.03 -15.53 -8.08
CA ALA A 604 31.83 -15.17 -7.31
C ALA A 604 31.55 -16.17 -6.18
N VAL A 605 31.74 -17.48 -6.44
CA VAL A 605 31.60 -18.52 -5.41
C VAL A 605 32.67 -18.41 -4.33
N ALA A 606 33.92 -18.14 -4.72
CA ALA A 606 34.99 -17.90 -3.76
C ALA A 606 34.73 -16.67 -2.88
N ASP A 607 34.18 -15.60 -3.45
CA ASP A 607 33.85 -14.36 -2.74
C ASP A 607 32.79 -14.59 -1.66
N ILE A 608 31.63 -15.15 -2.01
CA ILE A 608 30.56 -15.40 -1.04
C ILE A 608 30.97 -16.44 0.02
N LEU A 609 31.70 -17.49 -0.36
CA LEU A 609 32.22 -18.49 0.57
C LEU A 609 33.21 -17.88 1.56
N THR A 610 34.10 -17.00 1.10
CA THR A 610 35.07 -16.31 1.94
C THR A 610 34.35 -15.39 2.93
N ALA A 611 33.36 -14.62 2.46
CA ALA A 611 32.58 -13.72 3.29
C ALA A 611 31.76 -14.49 4.35
N LEU A 612 31.14 -15.61 3.99
CA LEU A 612 30.39 -16.45 4.93
C LEU A 612 31.29 -17.08 6.00
N ASN A 613 32.46 -17.59 5.61
CA ASN A 613 33.45 -18.10 6.56
C ASN A 613 34.04 -17.01 7.46
N ALA A 614 34.13 -15.77 6.98
CA ALA A 614 34.55 -14.64 7.80
C ALA A 614 33.49 -14.23 8.83
N ALA A 615 32.20 -14.31 8.47
CA ALA A 615 31.09 -13.99 9.36
C ALA A 615 30.78 -15.08 10.41
N THR A 616 31.18 -16.33 10.12
CA THR A 616 30.99 -17.48 11.02
C THR A 616 32.32 -17.85 11.69
N ALA A 617 33.08 -18.77 11.10
CA ALA A 617 34.47 -19.05 11.43
C ALA A 617 35.17 -19.65 10.20
N ALA A 618 36.47 -19.37 10.06
CA ALA A 618 37.26 -19.87 8.94
C ALA A 618 37.17 -21.40 8.81
N GLY A 619 36.79 -21.89 7.63
CA GLY A 619 36.66 -23.32 7.34
C GLY A 619 35.35 -23.96 7.81
N THR A 620 34.40 -23.18 8.34
CA THR A 620 33.05 -23.68 8.70
C THR A 620 32.36 -24.25 7.47
N TYR A 621 32.35 -23.49 6.38
CA TYR A 621 31.73 -23.87 5.12
C TYR A 621 32.76 -24.19 4.04
N ALA A 622 32.42 -25.14 3.17
CA ALA A 622 33.09 -25.40 1.90
C ALA A 622 32.06 -25.42 0.76
N ALA A 623 32.50 -25.14 -0.47
CA ALA A 623 31.67 -25.30 -1.66
C ALA A 623 31.80 -26.73 -2.21
N ALA A 624 30.69 -27.30 -2.69
CA ALA A 624 30.75 -28.48 -3.55
C ALA A 624 31.51 -28.14 -4.85
N ALA A 625 32.19 -29.13 -5.42
CA ALA A 625 32.87 -28.95 -6.69
C ALA A 625 31.86 -28.74 -7.82
N ASP A 626 32.24 -27.97 -8.84
CA ASP A 626 31.45 -27.86 -10.06
C ASP A 626 31.29 -29.24 -10.73
N PRO A 627 30.15 -29.51 -11.39
CA PRO A 627 29.92 -30.77 -12.05
C PRO A 627 30.83 -30.94 -13.26
N VAL A 628 31.05 -32.19 -13.68
CA VAL A 628 31.85 -32.49 -14.87
C VAL A 628 31.17 -31.88 -16.11
N GLY A 629 31.86 -30.92 -16.75
CA GLY A 629 31.31 -30.15 -17.87
C GLY A 629 31.00 -28.68 -17.54
N GLY A 630 31.05 -28.29 -16.26
CA GLY A 630 30.81 -26.93 -15.80
C GLY A 630 29.35 -26.67 -15.40
N ALA A 631 29.08 -25.46 -14.89
CA ALA A 631 27.79 -25.10 -14.28
C ALA A 631 26.74 -24.54 -15.28
N GLY A 632 26.80 -24.95 -16.55
CA GLY A 632 25.91 -24.44 -17.60
C GLY A 632 26.37 -23.13 -18.24
N GLY A 633 25.55 -22.59 -19.14
CA GLY A 633 25.91 -21.45 -20.00
C GLY A 633 25.22 -20.12 -19.69
N ASP A 634 24.24 -20.08 -18.78
CA ASP A 634 23.60 -18.82 -18.36
C ASP A 634 24.57 -17.93 -17.56
N ALA A 635 24.26 -16.64 -17.43
CA ALA A 635 25.07 -15.69 -16.68
C ALA A 635 25.07 -15.96 -15.16
N ILE A 636 24.09 -16.72 -14.68
CA ILE A 636 23.98 -17.15 -13.28
C ILE A 636 23.88 -18.67 -13.16
N ARG A 637 24.23 -19.19 -11.97
CA ARG A 637 24.25 -20.61 -11.64
C ARG A 637 23.72 -20.89 -10.24
N THR A 638 23.47 -22.17 -9.97
CA THR A 638 23.24 -22.71 -8.63
C THR A 638 24.55 -23.14 -7.98
N VAL A 639 24.62 -23.08 -6.65
CA VAL A 639 25.82 -23.40 -5.86
C VAL A 639 25.41 -24.12 -4.58
N LEU A 640 26.17 -25.14 -4.17
CA LEU A 640 25.98 -25.84 -2.89
C LEU A 640 27.15 -25.52 -1.95
N LEU A 641 26.84 -24.95 -0.78
CA LEU A 641 27.79 -24.75 0.32
C LEU A 641 27.39 -25.61 1.50
N TYR A 642 28.33 -26.27 2.17
CA TYR A 642 28.04 -27.19 3.26
C TYR A 642 28.98 -26.98 4.45
N LYS A 643 28.49 -27.27 5.66
CA LYS A 643 29.32 -27.27 6.87
C LYS A 643 30.21 -28.51 6.91
N THR A 644 31.51 -28.30 6.89
CA THR A 644 32.52 -29.38 6.84
C THR A 644 32.52 -30.27 8.08
N ALA A 645 32.03 -29.76 9.21
CA ALA A 645 31.91 -30.52 10.46
C ALA A 645 30.67 -31.44 10.51
N LYS A 646 29.75 -31.33 9.53
CA LYS A 646 28.48 -32.04 9.51
C LYS A 646 28.30 -32.92 8.29
N LEU A 647 28.75 -32.43 7.13
CA LEU A 647 28.54 -33.07 5.85
C LEU A 647 29.85 -33.25 5.11
N MET A 648 29.92 -34.34 4.33
CA MET A 648 30.99 -34.61 3.38
C MET A 648 30.39 -34.96 2.02
N PRO A 649 30.79 -34.28 0.92
CA PRO A 649 30.35 -34.66 -0.41
C PRO A 649 30.97 -36.01 -0.81
N ILE A 650 30.16 -36.88 -1.39
CA ILE A 650 30.58 -38.19 -1.90
C ILE A 650 30.59 -38.17 -3.42
N GLY A 651 31.72 -38.58 -4.01
CA GLY A 651 31.86 -38.64 -5.46
C GLY A 651 31.89 -37.26 -6.13
N GLN A 652 31.52 -37.23 -7.40
CA GLN A 652 31.44 -35.99 -8.18
C GLN A 652 30.09 -35.28 -7.96
N CYS A 653 30.05 -33.99 -8.29
CA CYS A 653 28.78 -33.30 -8.47
C CYS A 653 28.23 -33.60 -9.87
N TYR A 654 26.91 -33.75 -9.98
CA TYR A 654 26.21 -34.12 -11.19
C TYR A 654 25.37 -32.96 -11.71
N ALA A 655 25.28 -32.81 -13.02
CA ALA A 655 24.33 -31.94 -13.69
C ALA A 655 23.74 -32.66 -14.91
N ASP A 656 22.53 -32.26 -15.29
CA ASP A 656 21.88 -32.77 -16.50
C ASP A 656 22.13 -31.86 -17.69
N ASN A 657 22.67 -32.42 -18.77
CA ASN A 657 23.05 -31.67 -19.98
C ASN A 657 22.04 -31.87 -21.13
N ASP A 658 20.79 -32.20 -20.81
CA ASP A 658 19.72 -32.32 -21.80
C ASP A 658 19.41 -30.96 -22.46
N ILE A 659 18.92 -31.01 -23.71
CA ILE A 659 18.63 -29.82 -24.52
C ILE A 659 17.58 -28.90 -23.88
N VAL A 660 16.71 -29.44 -23.02
CA VAL A 660 15.69 -28.67 -22.28
C VAL A 660 16.31 -27.60 -21.35
N TRP A 661 17.59 -27.72 -21.01
CA TRP A 661 18.34 -26.74 -20.21
C TRP A 661 19.14 -25.75 -21.06
N TYR A 662 19.03 -25.79 -22.40
CA TYR A 662 19.79 -24.92 -23.30
C TYR A 662 18.96 -24.23 -24.39
N THR A 663 17.66 -24.53 -24.48
CA THR A 663 16.75 -23.94 -25.48
C THR A 663 15.60 -23.23 -24.76
N PRO A 664 15.24 -22.00 -25.16
CA PRO A 664 15.69 -21.22 -26.32
C PRO A 664 17.09 -20.58 -26.19
N ASP A 665 17.59 -20.42 -24.97
CA ASP A 665 18.91 -19.87 -24.65
C ASP A 665 19.59 -20.79 -23.63
N PRO A 666 20.92 -20.73 -23.43
CA PRO A 666 21.54 -21.43 -22.30
C PRO A 666 20.82 -21.09 -20.99
N LEU A 667 20.20 -22.08 -20.36
CA LEU A 667 19.52 -21.95 -19.08
C LEU A 667 20.42 -22.47 -17.95
N ARG A 668 19.86 -22.53 -16.74
CA ARG A 668 20.55 -23.03 -15.55
C ARG A 668 20.36 -24.55 -15.47
N LEU A 669 21.45 -25.28 -15.26
CA LEU A 669 21.40 -26.73 -15.09
C LEU A 669 20.98 -27.09 -13.66
N PRO A 670 20.21 -28.16 -13.44
CA PRO A 670 20.03 -28.73 -12.12
C PRO A 670 21.36 -29.28 -11.60
N LEU A 671 21.64 -29.09 -10.31
CA LEU A 671 22.90 -29.48 -9.66
C LEU A 671 22.62 -30.49 -8.55
N ALA A 672 23.13 -31.72 -8.68
CA ALA A 672 22.96 -32.77 -7.68
C ALA A 672 24.28 -33.19 -7.04
N GLN A 673 24.33 -33.25 -5.72
CA GLN A 673 25.48 -33.73 -4.95
C GLN A 673 25.02 -34.71 -3.88
N VAL A 674 25.70 -35.86 -3.80
CA VAL A 674 25.53 -36.82 -2.70
C VAL A 674 26.28 -36.29 -1.49
N PHE A 675 25.62 -36.19 -0.35
CA PHE A 675 26.24 -35.82 0.92
C PHE A 675 26.09 -36.93 1.94
N GLU A 676 27.14 -37.18 2.72
CA GLU A 676 27.14 -38.07 3.88
C GLU A 676 27.08 -37.22 5.17
N GLU A 677 26.14 -37.53 6.06
CA GLU A 677 26.09 -36.99 7.41
C GLU A 677 27.19 -37.65 8.26
N LEU A 678 28.20 -36.88 8.66
CA LEU A 678 29.35 -37.42 9.40
C LEU A 678 29.00 -38.08 10.73
N SER A 679 27.86 -37.69 11.33
CA SER A 679 27.45 -38.20 12.63
C SER A 679 26.80 -39.59 12.59
N THR A 680 26.28 -39.98 11.42
CA THR A 680 25.53 -41.23 11.22
C THR A 680 26.11 -42.11 10.13
N GLY A 681 26.82 -41.54 9.15
CA GLY A 681 27.26 -42.21 7.93
C GLY A 681 26.17 -42.34 6.87
N GLU A 682 24.96 -41.84 7.13
CA GLU A 682 23.85 -41.86 6.19
C GLU A 682 24.00 -40.81 5.10
N ARG A 683 23.39 -41.07 3.95
CA ARG A 683 23.54 -40.27 2.76
C ARG A 683 22.20 -39.78 2.22
N PHE A 684 22.29 -38.72 1.43
CA PHE A 684 21.18 -38.22 0.62
C PHE A 684 21.72 -37.45 -0.58
N ILE A 685 20.89 -37.29 -1.60
CA ILE A 685 21.15 -36.52 -2.80
C ILE A 685 20.43 -35.17 -2.66
N ALA A 686 21.20 -34.09 -2.57
CA ALA A 686 20.65 -32.73 -2.65
C ALA A 686 20.66 -32.26 -4.10
N CYS A 687 19.49 -31.91 -4.66
CA CYS A 687 19.32 -31.46 -6.04
C CYS A 687 18.82 -30.00 -6.09
N MET A 688 19.70 -29.06 -6.43
CA MET A 688 19.39 -27.63 -6.54
C MET A 688 18.91 -27.25 -7.94
N ASN A 689 17.84 -26.48 -8.02
CA ASN A 689 17.18 -26.10 -9.27
C ASN A 689 16.99 -24.59 -9.40
N HIS A 690 16.98 -24.11 -10.65
CA HIS A 690 16.50 -22.78 -11.01
C HIS A 690 15.88 -22.85 -12.42
N TRP A 691 14.57 -23.08 -12.49
CA TRP A 691 13.88 -23.32 -13.76
C TRP A 691 13.66 -22.02 -14.54
N LYS A 692 13.10 -22.16 -15.75
CA LYS A 692 12.82 -21.01 -16.62
C LYS A 692 11.83 -20.05 -15.95
N SER A 693 12.17 -18.76 -15.92
CA SER A 693 11.30 -17.71 -15.36
C SER A 693 9.96 -17.58 -16.08
N LYS A 694 8.92 -17.18 -15.35
CA LYS A 694 7.57 -16.85 -15.87
C LYS A 694 7.49 -15.61 -16.77
N SER A 695 8.60 -14.87 -16.94
CA SER A 695 8.67 -13.71 -17.85
C SER A 695 8.35 -14.08 -19.29
N SER A 696 7.41 -13.36 -19.91
CA SER A 696 6.98 -13.56 -21.32
C SER A 696 8.02 -13.15 -22.37
N SER A 697 9.19 -12.66 -21.95
CA SER A 697 10.27 -12.32 -22.89
C SER A 697 10.67 -13.53 -23.73
N GLY A 698 10.66 -13.37 -25.05
CA GLY A 698 10.99 -14.41 -26.03
C GLY A 698 9.99 -15.57 -26.16
N ALA A 699 8.89 -15.55 -25.39
CA ALA A 699 7.95 -16.66 -25.33
C ALA A 699 7.04 -16.70 -26.57
N MET A 700 6.89 -17.86 -27.20
CA MET A 700 6.07 -18.05 -28.40
C MET A 700 5.45 -19.45 -28.43
N GLY A 701 4.37 -19.62 -29.20
CA GLY A 701 3.73 -20.94 -29.38
C GLY A 701 3.21 -21.50 -28.05
N ALA A 702 3.58 -22.75 -27.74
CA ALA A 702 3.20 -23.41 -26.48
C ALA A 702 3.85 -22.77 -25.23
N ASP A 703 4.94 -22.03 -25.42
CA ASP A 703 5.57 -21.29 -24.32
C ASP A 703 5.00 -19.88 -24.13
N ALA A 704 4.16 -19.38 -25.05
CA ALA A 704 3.41 -18.16 -24.80
C ALA A 704 2.48 -18.35 -23.58
N ASP A 705 2.09 -17.25 -22.94
CA ASP A 705 1.05 -17.30 -21.91
C ASP A 705 -0.26 -17.83 -22.52
N GLN A 706 -0.77 -18.94 -21.98
CA GLN A 706 -1.99 -19.59 -22.47
C GLN A 706 -3.26 -19.01 -21.84
N GLY A 707 -3.14 -18.06 -20.91
CA GLY A 707 -4.28 -17.49 -20.19
C GLY A 707 -4.92 -18.46 -19.19
N ASP A 708 -4.13 -19.42 -18.70
CA ASP A 708 -4.50 -20.46 -17.74
C ASP A 708 -4.02 -20.15 -16.31
N GLY A 709 -3.48 -18.94 -16.08
CA GLY A 709 -2.93 -18.49 -14.80
C GLY A 709 -1.50 -18.97 -14.51
N GLN A 710 -0.94 -19.87 -15.33
CA GLN A 710 0.38 -20.44 -15.08
C GLN A 710 1.51 -19.55 -15.60
N GLY A 711 1.19 -18.58 -16.46
CA GLY A 711 2.11 -17.63 -17.07
C GLY A 711 2.99 -18.24 -18.18
N ALA A 712 3.79 -17.39 -18.84
CA ALA A 712 4.63 -17.83 -19.94
C ALA A 712 5.67 -18.89 -19.54
N TRP A 713 6.18 -19.62 -20.53
CA TRP A 713 7.14 -20.72 -20.39
C TRP A 713 6.67 -21.88 -19.51
N ASN A 714 5.36 -22.00 -19.25
CA ASN A 714 4.83 -23.13 -18.49
C ASN A 714 5.15 -24.47 -19.17
N ASN A 715 4.92 -24.58 -20.48
CA ASN A 715 5.27 -25.77 -21.26
C ASN A 715 6.75 -26.19 -21.12
N LEU A 716 7.69 -25.24 -21.23
CA LEU A 716 9.11 -25.54 -20.99
C LEU A 716 9.39 -25.95 -19.54
N ARG A 717 8.80 -25.29 -18.53
CA ARG A 717 8.94 -25.69 -17.12
C ARG A 717 8.40 -27.11 -16.89
N THR A 718 7.28 -27.49 -17.51
CA THR A 718 6.72 -28.85 -17.45
C THR A 718 7.66 -29.87 -18.08
N ALA A 719 8.29 -29.53 -19.21
CA ALA A 719 9.32 -30.36 -19.82
C ALA A 719 10.59 -30.49 -18.95
N GLN A 720 10.99 -29.41 -18.27
CA GLN A 720 12.10 -29.41 -17.30
C GLN A 720 11.81 -30.32 -16.12
N ALA A 721 10.60 -30.27 -15.55
CA ALA A 721 10.17 -31.17 -14.48
C ALA A 721 10.18 -32.64 -14.93
N ALA A 722 9.66 -32.95 -16.12
CA ALA A 722 9.64 -34.30 -16.66
C ALA A 722 11.05 -34.84 -16.88
N ARG A 723 11.95 -34.00 -17.42
CA ARG A 723 13.36 -34.36 -17.59
C ARG A 723 14.07 -34.59 -16.26
N LEU A 724 13.83 -33.71 -15.28
CA LEU A 724 14.42 -33.83 -13.95
C LEU A 724 14.07 -35.17 -13.31
N ASN A 725 12.80 -35.59 -13.39
CA ASN A 725 12.36 -36.88 -12.86
C ASN A 725 13.15 -38.07 -13.47
N VAL A 726 13.22 -38.14 -14.79
CA VAL A 726 13.94 -39.21 -15.51
C VAL A 726 15.44 -39.22 -15.16
N TRP A 727 16.05 -38.03 -15.09
CA TRP A 727 17.46 -37.90 -14.74
C TRP A 727 17.74 -38.33 -13.30
N LEU A 728 16.91 -37.91 -12.34
CA LEU A 728 17.07 -38.29 -10.94
C LEU A 728 16.86 -39.79 -10.72
N GLN A 729 15.92 -40.45 -11.41
CA GLN A 729 15.79 -41.92 -11.38
C GLN A 729 17.07 -42.62 -11.84
N SER A 730 17.70 -42.12 -12.89
CA SER A 730 18.97 -42.64 -13.39
C SER A 730 20.11 -42.37 -12.40
N LEU A 731 20.13 -41.20 -11.76
CA LEU A 731 21.14 -40.82 -10.78
C LEU A 731 21.02 -41.64 -9.49
N MET A 732 19.81 -41.82 -8.95
CA MET A 732 19.54 -42.68 -7.80
C MET A 732 20.05 -44.10 -8.04
N THR A 733 19.81 -44.64 -9.25
CA THR A 733 20.33 -45.95 -9.65
C THR A 733 21.85 -45.98 -9.67
N ALA A 734 22.50 -44.96 -10.25
CA ALA A 734 23.94 -44.89 -10.41
C ALA A 734 24.70 -44.69 -9.10
N VAL A 735 24.13 -43.89 -8.18
CA VAL A 735 24.69 -43.64 -6.84
C VAL A 735 24.32 -44.77 -5.88
N GLY A 736 23.18 -45.42 -6.10
CA GLY A 736 22.61 -46.43 -5.24
C GLY A 736 21.95 -45.86 -4.00
N ASP A 737 21.44 -44.64 -4.05
CA ASP A 737 20.75 -43.98 -2.95
C ASP A 737 19.45 -43.36 -3.47
N ASN A 738 18.35 -43.60 -2.77
CA ASN A 738 17.02 -43.16 -3.17
C ASN A 738 16.56 -41.91 -2.40
N ASP A 739 17.34 -41.44 -1.42
CA ASP A 739 17.00 -40.29 -0.60
C ASP A 739 17.33 -39.00 -1.36
N VAL A 740 16.38 -38.49 -2.14
CA VAL A 740 16.54 -37.27 -2.94
C VAL A 740 15.72 -36.12 -2.35
N LEU A 741 16.38 -34.98 -2.19
CA LEU A 741 15.77 -33.71 -1.83
C LEU A 741 15.99 -32.69 -2.95
N ILE A 742 14.92 -32.39 -3.68
CA ILE A 742 14.83 -31.33 -4.69
C ILE A 742 14.54 -30.01 -3.97
N LEU A 743 15.36 -28.99 -4.26
CA LEU A 743 15.24 -27.67 -3.66
C LEU A 743 15.47 -26.58 -4.71
N GLY A 744 14.85 -25.43 -4.49
CA GLY A 744 15.17 -24.19 -5.19
C GLY A 744 13.99 -23.52 -5.88
N ASP A 745 14.30 -22.55 -6.73
CA ASP A 745 13.32 -21.75 -7.47
C ASP A 745 12.85 -22.52 -8.71
N LEU A 746 11.69 -23.16 -8.57
CA LEU A 746 11.04 -23.90 -9.66
C LEU A 746 10.22 -22.98 -10.57
N ASN A 747 10.09 -21.69 -10.23
CA ASN A 747 9.31 -20.71 -10.98
C ASN A 747 7.86 -21.16 -11.26
N SER A 748 7.25 -21.98 -10.40
CA SER A 748 5.88 -22.48 -10.55
C SER A 748 5.14 -22.46 -9.21
N ASN A 749 3.88 -22.03 -9.19
CA ASN A 749 3.02 -22.04 -8.00
C ASN A 749 2.52 -23.46 -7.67
N GLY A 750 1.99 -23.65 -6.46
CA GLY A 750 1.67 -24.95 -5.84
C GLY A 750 0.90 -25.98 -6.68
N GLU A 751 -0.04 -25.54 -7.52
CA GLU A 751 -0.88 -26.42 -8.34
C GLU A 751 -0.63 -26.24 -9.85
N GLU A 752 0.54 -25.74 -10.26
CA GLU A 752 0.91 -25.64 -11.68
C GLU A 752 1.47 -26.96 -12.24
N ASP A 753 1.29 -27.17 -13.54
CA ASP A 753 1.67 -28.40 -14.27
C ASP A 753 3.08 -28.93 -13.94
N PRO A 754 4.14 -28.09 -13.80
CA PRO A 754 5.48 -28.59 -13.50
C PRO A 754 5.56 -29.27 -12.13
N LEU A 755 4.75 -28.86 -11.15
CA LEU A 755 4.71 -29.48 -9.82
C LEU A 755 3.88 -30.77 -9.82
N ASP A 756 2.83 -30.84 -10.65
CA ASP A 756 2.10 -32.09 -10.89
C ASP A 756 3.02 -33.19 -11.45
N VAL A 757 3.92 -32.83 -12.36
CA VAL A 757 4.89 -33.79 -12.90
C VAL A 757 5.81 -34.35 -11.82
N LEU A 758 6.22 -33.52 -10.84
CA LEU A 758 7.01 -34.00 -9.71
C LEU A 758 6.18 -34.89 -8.78
N ARG A 759 4.95 -34.48 -8.43
CA ARG A 759 4.06 -35.30 -7.61
C ARG A 759 3.75 -36.66 -8.26
N ALA A 760 3.47 -36.67 -9.56
CA ALA A 760 3.29 -37.89 -10.37
C ALA A 760 4.56 -38.75 -10.44
N GLY A 761 5.74 -38.13 -10.32
CA GLY A 761 7.03 -38.80 -10.20
C GLY A 761 7.31 -39.40 -8.82
N GLY A 762 6.39 -39.28 -7.86
CA GLY A 762 6.53 -39.79 -6.49
C GLY A 762 7.29 -38.86 -5.54
N TYR A 763 7.43 -37.58 -5.90
CA TYR A 763 8.04 -36.58 -5.02
C TYR A 763 6.96 -35.86 -4.20
N ALA A 764 7.08 -35.92 -2.87
CA ALA A 764 6.21 -35.22 -1.95
C ALA A 764 6.67 -33.77 -1.74
N ASP A 765 5.74 -32.83 -1.81
CA ASP A 765 5.95 -31.42 -1.46
C ASP A 765 6.03 -31.25 0.06
N GLN A 766 7.21 -30.88 0.55
CA GLN A 766 7.46 -30.75 1.98
C GLN A 766 6.90 -29.44 2.55
N SER A 767 6.90 -28.37 1.77
CA SER A 767 6.37 -27.08 2.24
C SER A 767 4.87 -27.18 2.46
N SER A 768 4.12 -27.79 1.52
CA SER A 768 2.68 -28.04 1.71
C SER A 768 2.41 -29.01 2.87
N ARG A 769 3.23 -30.06 3.01
CA ARG A 769 3.09 -31.06 4.09
C ARG A 769 3.23 -30.47 5.50
N PHE A 770 4.13 -29.50 5.70
CA PHE A 770 4.43 -28.94 7.02
C PHE A 770 3.83 -27.56 7.28
N GLN A 771 3.61 -26.75 6.23
CA GLN A 771 3.06 -25.39 6.29
C GLN A 771 2.10 -25.13 5.12
N PRO A 772 0.86 -25.68 5.16
CA PRO A 772 -0.14 -25.38 4.14
C PRO A 772 -0.42 -23.86 4.04
N GLY A 773 -0.41 -23.32 2.82
CA GLY A 773 -0.63 -21.89 2.55
C GLY A 773 0.60 -20.99 2.76
N ASP A 774 1.78 -21.57 2.98
CA ASP A 774 3.07 -20.88 2.98
C ASP A 774 3.42 -20.34 1.57
N TYR A 775 4.32 -19.37 1.48
CA TYR A 775 4.67 -18.67 0.25
C TYR A 775 6.13 -18.22 0.25
N SER A 776 6.68 -17.92 -0.92
CA SER A 776 8.06 -17.46 -1.05
C SER A 776 8.24 -16.23 -1.93
N TYR A 777 7.20 -15.85 -2.66
CA TYR A 777 7.28 -14.79 -3.66
C TYR A 777 5.96 -14.02 -3.77
N ARG A 778 6.04 -12.78 -4.25
CA ARG A 778 4.88 -11.98 -4.65
C ARG A 778 5.02 -11.54 -6.10
N LEU A 779 4.12 -12.05 -6.94
CA LEU A 779 4.02 -11.61 -8.33
C LEU A 779 2.90 -10.56 -8.43
N GLY A 780 3.28 -9.30 -8.52
CA GLY A 780 2.33 -8.18 -8.52
C GLY A 780 1.63 -8.01 -7.16
N GLU A 781 0.34 -8.25 -7.12
CA GLU A 781 -0.54 -8.05 -5.97
C GLU A 781 -0.72 -9.27 -5.07
N ALA A 782 -0.34 -10.45 -5.55
CA ALA A 782 -0.66 -11.72 -4.93
C ALA A 782 0.60 -12.52 -4.54
N ARG A 783 0.49 -13.26 -3.43
CA ARG A 783 1.55 -14.17 -2.98
C ARG A 783 1.36 -15.57 -3.53
N GLY A 784 2.46 -16.26 -3.75
CA GLY A 784 2.52 -17.67 -4.12
C GLY A 784 3.89 -18.26 -3.78
N ARG A 785 4.07 -19.55 -4.04
CA ARG A 785 5.33 -20.24 -3.75
C ARG A 785 6.06 -20.59 -5.05
N LEU A 786 7.24 -20.01 -5.26
CA LEU A 786 8.12 -20.35 -6.38
C LEU A 786 9.36 -21.14 -5.94
N ASP A 787 9.81 -20.93 -4.70
CA ASP A 787 10.84 -21.74 -4.05
C ASP A 787 10.21 -22.95 -3.36
N HIS A 788 10.68 -24.16 -3.66
CA HIS A 788 10.07 -25.39 -3.16
C HIS A 788 11.10 -26.34 -2.53
N ALA A 789 10.57 -27.28 -1.76
CA ALA A 789 11.28 -28.46 -1.27
C ALA A 789 10.44 -29.71 -1.59
N PHE A 790 10.90 -30.54 -2.53
CA PHE A 790 10.28 -31.81 -2.92
C PHE A 790 11.19 -32.98 -2.55
N ALA A 791 10.63 -34.10 -2.09
CA ALA A 791 11.43 -35.23 -1.64
C ALA A 791 10.85 -36.56 -2.11
N THR A 792 11.70 -37.52 -2.46
CA THR A 792 11.26 -38.92 -2.66
C THR A 792 10.62 -39.45 -1.38
N SER A 793 9.80 -40.49 -1.46
CA SER A 793 9.12 -41.06 -0.28
C SER A 793 10.10 -41.44 0.85
N THR A 794 11.25 -42.01 0.50
CA THR A 794 12.29 -42.39 1.48
C THR A 794 12.92 -41.16 2.14
N MET A 795 13.19 -40.09 1.39
CA MET A 795 13.71 -38.84 1.96
C MET A 795 12.62 -38.09 2.77
N ALA A 796 11.38 -38.05 2.28
CA ALA A 796 10.26 -37.41 2.95
C ALA A 796 10.01 -38.02 4.34
N SER A 797 10.20 -39.33 4.51
CA SER A 797 10.10 -40.00 5.82
C SER A 797 11.16 -39.53 6.84
N GLN A 798 12.26 -38.94 6.36
CA GLN A 798 13.40 -38.46 7.16
C GLN A 798 13.37 -36.94 7.36
N ILE A 799 12.43 -36.24 6.72
CA ILE A 799 12.19 -34.81 6.91
C ILE A 799 11.21 -34.63 8.06
N VAL A 800 11.58 -33.75 9.00
CA VAL A 800 10.81 -33.49 10.23
C VAL A 800 10.18 -32.10 10.28
N GLY A 801 10.46 -31.26 9.27
CA GLY A 801 9.85 -29.95 9.09
C GLY A 801 10.35 -29.23 7.85
N ALA A 802 9.54 -28.32 7.31
CA ALA A 802 9.90 -27.39 6.26
C ALA A 802 9.12 -26.07 6.44
N ALA A 803 9.74 -24.93 6.17
CA ALA A 803 9.09 -23.61 6.21
C ALA A 803 9.92 -22.55 5.47
N HIS A 804 9.28 -21.50 4.97
CA HIS A 804 9.96 -20.30 4.46
C HIS A 804 10.26 -19.30 5.57
N TRP A 805 11.36 -18.57 5.44
CA TRP A 805 11.65 -17.44 6.31
C TRP A 805 11.26 -16.13 5.63
N HIS A 806 10.14 -15.53 6.06
CA HIS A 806 9.56 -14.33 5.44
C HIS A 806 10.34 -13.02 5.69
N ILE A 807 11.52 -12.93 5.11
CA ILE A 807 12.43 -11.78 5.20
C ILE A 807 12.44 -10.91 3.93
N ASN A 808 11.86 -11.37 2.82
CA ASN A 808 12.03 -10.78 1.49
C ASN A 808 10.70 -10.47 0.81
N ALA A 809 9.81 -11.45 0.62
CA ALA A 809 8.64 -11.31 -0.25
C ALA A 809 7.67 -10.20 0.18
N ASP A 810 7.57 -9.95 1.49
CA ASP A 810 6.69 -8.92 2.07
C ASP A 810 7.37 -7.55 2.23
N GLU A 811 8.67 -7.44 1.95
CA GLU A 811 9.41 -6.17 2.12
C GLU A 811 9.37 -5.31 0.84
N PRO A 812 9.27 -3.98 0.98
CA PRO A 812 9.34 -3.06 -0.15
C PRO A 812 10.65 -3.18 -0.94
N ALA A 813 10.55 -3.08 -2.27
CA ALA A 813 11.71 -3.17 -3.16
C ALA A 813 12.79 -2.12 -2.86
N PHE A 814 12.42 -0.89 -2.45
CA PHE A 814 13.40 0.16 -2.14
C PHE A 814 14.24 -0.10 -0.89
N LEU A 815 13.96 -1.17 -0.12
CA LEU A 815 14.81 -1.61 0.99
C LEU A 815 15.88 -2.64 0.57
N ASP A 816 15.99 -2.91 -0.74
CA ASP A 816 17.05 -3.69 -1.36
C ASP A 816 18.43 -3.01 -1.23
N TYR A 817 19.42 -3.55 -1.93
CA TYR A 817 20.80 -3.07 -1.89
C TYR A 817 21.07 -1.83 -2.74
N ASN A 818 20.22 -1.54 -3.73
CA ASN A 818 20.37 -0.45 -4.69
C ASN A 818 20.37 0.94 -4.02
N LEU A 819 21.02 1.92 -4.62
CA LEU A 819 21.13 3.28 -4.08
C LEU A 819 20.41 4.33 -4.93
N GLU A 820 20.06 3.98 -6.16
CA GLU A 820 19.40 4.88 -7.09
C GLU A 820 18.02 5.28 -6.56
N SER A 821 17.64 6.53 -6.83
CA SER A 821 16.32 7.06 -6.47
C SER A 821 16.01 7.06 -4.95
N LYS A 822 17.05 7.13 -4.10
CA LYS A 822 16.94 7.19 -2.64
C LYS A 822 17.74 8.38 -2.09
N SER A 823 17.19 9.08 -1.11
CA SER A 823 17.92 10.07 -0.31
C SER A 823 18.93 9.40 0.62
N VAL A 824 19.87 10.17 1.19
CA VAL A 824 20.84 9.64 2.17
C VAL A 824 20.15 9.03 3.39
N ALA A 825 19.02 9.60 3.83
CA ALA A 825 18.24 9.06 4.95
C ALA A 825 17.61 7.71 4.58
N GLN A 826 17.05 7.59 3.38
CA GLN A 826 16.48 6.33 2.87
C GLN A 826 17.56 5.25 2.66
N GLN A 827 18.75 5.62 2.16
CA GLN A 827 19.87 4.68 2.00
C GLN A 827 20.37 4.09 3.32
N ALA A 828 20.16 4.79 4.44
CA ALA A 828 20.52 4.35 5.78
C ALA A 828 19.49 3.36 6.39
N LEU A 829 18.33 3.19 5.75
CA LEU A 829 17.35 2.19 6.17
C LEU A 829 17.82 0.78 5.79
N ASN A 830 17.48 -0.20 6.64
CA ASN A 830 17.61 -1.63 6.32
C ASN A 830 19.02 -2.09 5.90
N VAL A 831 20.08 -1.44 6.39
CA VAL A 831 21.48 -1.73 6.02
C VAL A 831 22.02 -2.91 6.82
N GLY A 832 22.66 -3.87 6.14
CA GLY A 832 23.33 -5.01 6.79
C GLY A 832 22.40 -6.00 7.49
N THR A 833 21.08 -5.89 7.30
CA THR A 833 20.08 -6.81 7.84
C THR A 833 19.70 -7.87 6.80
N PRO A 834 19.19 -9.05 7.20
CA PRO A 834 18.75 -10.07 6.24
C PRO A 834 17.52 -9.65 5.42
N PHE A 835 16.72 -8.69 5.89
CA PHE A 835 15.49 -8.29 5.22
C PHE A 835 15.73 -7.67 3.85
N ARG A 836 14.91 -8.05 2.86
CA ARG A 836 15.06 -7.66 1.44
C ARG A 836 16.49 -7.85 0.94
N SER A 837 17.12 -8.97 1.32
CA SER A 837 18.36 -9.43 0.69
C SER A 837 18.11 -10.03 -0.70
N SER A 838 16.85 -10.43 -0.94
CA SER A 838 16.31 -10.95 -2.19
C SER A 838 14.85 -10.49 -2.33
N ASP A 839 14.21 -10.83 -3.43
CA ASP A 839 12.76 -10.81 -3.64
C ASP A 839 12.09 -12.16 -3.32
N HIS A 840 12.88 -13.21 -3.07
CA HIS A 840 12.42 -14.54 -2.67
C HIS A 840 12.72 -14.85 -1.20
N ASP A 841 11.77 -15.43 -0.48
CA ASP A 841 12.01 -15.96 0.87
C ASP A 841 12.74 -17.32 0.81
N PRO A 842 13.81 -17.54 1.60
CA PRO A 842 14.51 -18.83 1.61
C PRO A 842 13.66 -19.92 2.25
N VAL A 843 13.69 -21.12 1.66
CA VAL A 843 13.10 -22.34 2.23
C VAL A 843 14.11 -23.05 3.13
N LEU A 844 13.67 -23.54 4.29
CA LEU A 844 14.49 -24.28 5.25
C LEU A 844 13.82 -25.60 5.62
N VAL A 845 14.58 -26.70 5.52
CA VAL A 845 14.14 -28.08 5.74
C VAL A 845 14.95 -28.71 6.87
N GLY A 846 14.27 -29.35 7.81
CA GLY A 846 14.85 -30.10 8.91
C GLY A 846 14.93 -31.59 8.58
N VAL A 847 16.12 -32.16 8.63
CA VAL A 847 16.40 -33.54 8.21
C VAL A 847 16.98 -34.35 9.36
N THR A 848 16.47 -35.56 9.54
CA THR A 848 16.99 -36.58 10.46
C THR A 848 17.23 -37.86 9.68
N LEU A 849 18.42 -37.97 9.08
CA LEU A 849 18.73 -39.14 8.26
C LEU A 849 18.69 -40.43 9.10
N SER A 850 17.98 -41.44 8.67
CA SER A 850 17.87 -42.70 9.38
C SER A 850 18.53 -43.79 8.57
N PRO A 851 19.27 -44.72 9.20
CA PRO A 851 19.78 -45.88 8.49
C PRO A 851 18.67 -46.58 7.74
N GLN A 852 18.86 -46.75 6.42
CA GLN A 852 17.97 -47.55 5.59
C GLN A 852 17.67 -48.86 6.32
N PRO A 853 16.40 -49.27 6.45
CA PRO A 853 16.05 -50.40 7.30
C PRO A 853 16.71 -51.67 6.75
N THR A 854 17.68 -52.18 7.52
CA THR A 854 18.43 -53.39 7.20
C THR A 854 17.76 -54.63 7.79
N SER A 855 16.71 -54.49 8.59
CA SER A 855 15.95 -55.63 9.14
C SER A 855 14.45 -55.40 8.96
N TYR A 856 13.68 -56.48 8.94
CA TYR A 856 12.22 -56.40 8.81
C TYR A 856 11.61 -55.54 9.92
N ALA A 857 12.10 -55.66 11.17
CA ALA A 857 11.63 -54.85 12.30
C ALA A 857 11.90 -53.34 12.11
N MET A 858 13.09 -52.97 11.59
CA MET A 858 13.38 -51.57 11.26
C MET A 858 12.50 -51.07 10.13
N TRP A 859 12.22 -51.92 9.14
CA TRP A 859 11.38 -51.57 8.00
C TRP A 859 9.92 -51.34 8.40
N VAL A 860 9.35 -52.24 9.21
CA VAL A 860 8.01 -52.05 9.79
C VAL A 860 7.92 -50.75 10.59
N ALA A 861 8.95 -50.42 11.37
CA ALA A 861 8.99 -49.18 12.14
C ALA A 861 9.14 -47.90 11.29
N SER A 862 9.64 -48.03 10.06
CA SER A 862 9.81 -46.91 9.12
C SER A 862 8.56 -46.58 8.29
N ILE A 863 7.54 -47.43 8.32
CA ILE A 863 6.32 -47.27 7.52
C ILE A 863 5.17 -46.74 8.38
N GLU A 864 4.43 -45.79 7.85
CA GLU A 864 3.16 -45.36 8.42
C GLU A 864 2.04 -46.28 7.92
N TRP A 865 1.64 -47.24 8.75
CA TRP A 865 0.70 -48.28 8.36
C TRP A 865 -0.76 -47.80 8.41
N PRO A 866 -1.62 -48.24 7.46
CA PRO A 866 -3.06 -48.07 7.57
C PRO A 866 -3.59 -48.61 8.90
N VAL A 867 -4.59 -47.94 9.49
CA VAL A 867 -5.16 -48.33 10.77
C VAL A 867 -5.74 -49.76 10.67
N GLY A 868 -5.14 -50.69 11.44
CA GLY A 868 -5.54 -52.09 11.47
C GLY A 868 -4.86 -52.99 10.44
N ALA A 869 -3.86 -52.48 9.70
CA ALA A 869 -3.05 -53.29 8.79
C ALA A 869 -2.33 -54.43 9.53
N ASP A 870 -2.26 -55.60 8.90
CA ASP A 870 -1.44 -56.72 9.38
C ASP A 870 0.02 -56.46 9.00
N THR A 871 0.81 -55.98 9.96
CA THR A 871 2.23 -55.65 9.78
C THR A 871 3.16 -56.84 10.03
N THR A 872 2.62 -58.06 10.13
CA THR A 872 3.45 -59.26 10.33
C THR A 872 4.13 -59.68 9.03
N PRO A 873 5.23 -60.46 9.08
CA PRO A 873 5.91 -60.96 7.87
C PRO A 873 4.99 -61.63 6.84
N ASN A 874 3.92 -62.29 7.31
CA ASN A 874 2.93 -63.00 6.48
C ASN A 874 1.68 -62.17 6.17
N GLY A 875 1.61 -60.94 6.69
CA GLY A 875 0.61 -59.95 6.34
C GLY A 875 0.71 -59.54 4.89
N ASP A 876 -0.35 -58.90 4.42
CA ASP A 876 -0.58 -58.43 3.06
C ASP A 876 -1.47 -57.20 3.24
N ALA A 877 -0.81 -56.07 3.54
CA ALA A 877 -1.49 -54.91 4.11
C ALA A 877 -2.27 -54.11 3.07
N ASP A 878 -1.86 -54.17 1.81
CA ASP A 878 -2.50 -53.52 0.68
C ASP A 878 -3.44 -54.46 -0.11
N GLY A 879 -3.35 -55.77 0.11
CA GLY A 879 -4.23 -56.78 -0.48
C GLY A 879 -3.88 -57.16 -1.91
N ASP A 880 -2.65 -56.89 -2.36
CA ASP A 880 -2.18 -57.20 -3.71
C ASP A 880 -1.74 -58.66 -3.88
N GLY A 881 -1.61 -59.39 -2.77
CA GLY A 881 -1.22 -60.80 -2.72
C GLY A 881 0.28 -61.01 -2.46
N MET A 882 1.09 -59.95 -2.42
CA MET A 882 2.46 -59.98 -1.93
C MET A 882 2.48 -59.94 -0.40
N LYS A 883 3.43 -60.66 0.18
CA LYS A 883 3.59 -60.68 1.63
C LYS A 883 4.53 -59.58 2.05
N ASN A 884 4.26 -58.92 3.18
CA ASN A 884 5.11 -57.85 3.69
C ASN A 884 6.61 -58.23 3.76
N LEU A 885 6.94 -59.49 4.08
CA LEU A 885 8.33 -59.95 4.10
C LEU A 885 8.94 -60.04 2.69
N LEU A 886 8.15 -60.45 1.69
CA LEU A 886 8.55 -60.43 0.28
C LEU A 886 8.75 -59.00 -0.19
N GLU A 887 7.85 -58.10 0.18
CA GLU A 887 7.95 -56.68 -0.16
C GLU A 887 9.17 -56.01 0.47
N PHE A 888 9.44 -56.27 1.75
CA PHE A 888 10.69 -55.86 2.40
C PHE A 888 11.93 -56.38 1.64
N ALA A 889 11.93 -57.67 1.32
CA ALA A 889 13.03 -58.30 0.58
C ALA A 889 13.21 -57.74 -0.82
N GLN A 890 12.13 -57.25 -1.44
CA GLN A 890 12.15 -56.70 -2.80
C GLN A 890 12.29 -55.17 -2.83
N GLY A 891 12.11 -54.49 -1.70
CA GLY A 891 12.07 -53.03 -1.61
C GLY A 891 10.78 -52.42 -2.16
N SER A 892 9.64 -53.09 -1.99
CA SER A 892 8.30 -52.58 -2.33
C SER A 892 7.68 -51.79 -1.16
N ASP A 893 6.58 -51.08 -1.43
CA ASP A 893 5.76 -50.37 -0.43
C ASP A 893 4.51 -51.21 -0.09
N PRO A 894 4.38 -51.70 1.17
CA PRO A 894 3.30 -52.61 1.55
C PRO A 894 1.96 -51.91 1.80
N THR A 895 1.87 -50.60 1.53
CA THR A 895 0.68 -49.82 1.76
C THR A 895 -0.10 -49.52 0.47
N THR A 896 0.49 -49.82 -0.69
CA THR A 896 -0.08 -49.49 -2.00
C THR A 896 0.07 -50.66 -2.98
N PRO A 897 -1.04 -51.20 -3.54
CA PRO A 897 -0.98 -52.35 -4.44
C PRO A 897 -0.06 -52.15 -5.65
N ASP A 898 1.04 -52.91 -5.77
CA ASP A 898 2.02 -52.78 -6.85
C ASP A 898 2.74 -54.09 -7.20
N LEU A 899 2.23 -54.79 -8.22
CA LEU A 899 2.82 -56.03 -8.73
C LEU A 899 3.98 -55.83 -9.72
N SER A 900 4.41 -54.60 -10.02
CA SER A 900 5.54 -54.34 -10.94
C SER A 900 6.87 -54.95 -10.46
N HIS A 901 6.89 -55.27 -9.17
CA HIS A 901 8.01 -55.76 -8.40
C HIS A 901 8.03 -57.28 -8.20
N ALA A 902 6.95 -57.96 -8.61
CA ALA A 902 6.80 -59.38 -8.47
C ALA A 902 7.84 -60.15 -9.32
N PRO A 903 8.33 -61.31 -8.85
CA PRO A 903 9.18 -62.17 -9.67
C PRO A 903 8.43 -62.63 -10.92
N TRP A 904 9.15 -62.75 -12.04
CA TRP A 904 8.55 -63.18 -13.31
C TRP A 904 9.45 -64.18 -14.04
N VAL A 905 8.90 -64.84 -15.05
CA VAL A 905 9.58 -65.91 -15.78
C VAL A 905 9.53 -65.70 -17.28
N GLU A 906 10.58 -66.11 -17.96
CA GLU A 906 10.61 -66.21 -19.43
C GLU A 906 11.26 -67.52 -19.89
N ILE A 907 11.01 -67.89 -21.15
CA ILE A 907 11.70 -69.00 -21.81
C ILE A 907 12.50 -68.46 -22.99
N VAL A 908 13.81 -68.63 -22.95
CA VAL A 908 14.71 -68.16 -24.02
C VAL A 908 15.65 -69.29 -24.42
N GLY A 909 15.66 -69.65 -25.71
CA GLY A 909 16.61 -70.61 -26.26
C GLY A 909 16.51 -72.04 -25.69
N GLY A 910 15.42 -72.39 -24.99
CA GLY A 910 15.31 -73.67 -24.29
C GLY A 910 15.54 -73.58 -22.78
N ASP A 911 15.94 -72.43 -22.26
CA ASP A 911 16.12 -72.25 -20.81
C ASP A 911 14.88 -71.64 -20.17
N PHE A 912 14.56 -72.09 -18.97
CA PHE A 912 13.69 -71.37 -18.05
C PHE A 912 14.52 -70.31 -17.31
N ARG A 913 14.04 -69.07 -17.31
CA ARG A 913 14.70 -67.94 -16.64
C ARG A 913 13.74 -67.35 -15.62
N PHE A 914 14.18 -67.30 -14.37
CA PHE A 914 13.44 -66.75 -13.25
C PHE A 914 14.08 -65.44 -12.81
N HIS A 915 13.35 -64.36 -13.00
CA HIS A 915 13.78 -62.99 -12.72
C HIS A 915 13.22 -62.53 -11.39
N TYR A 916 14.09 -61.99 -10.54
CA TYR A 916 13.71 -61.49 -9.23
C TYR A 916 14.64 -60.38 -8.79
N ARG A 917 14.14 -59.54 -7.90
CA ARG A 917 14.93 -58.50 -7.24
C ARG A 917 15.09 -58.79 -5.75
N PHE A 918 16.16 -58.30 -5.16
CA PHE A 918 16.42 -58.47 -3.75
C PHE A 918 17.20 -57.31 -3.14
N ARG A 919 16.88 -56.98 -1.89
CA ARG A 919 17.55 -55.97 -1.06
C ARG A 919 18.88 -56.49 -0.53
N THR A 920 19.99 -56.08 -1.14
CA THR A 920 21.35 -56.56 -0.83
C THR A 920 21.82 -56.25 0.58
N THR A 921 21.24 -55.22 1.21
CA THR A 921 21.53 -54.81 2.59
C THR A 921 20.58 -55.44 3.61
N ALA A 922 19.58 -56.22 3.18
CA ALA A 922 18.66 -56.86 4.09
C ALA A 922 19.37 -57.95 4.90
N THR A 923 19.21 -57.87 6.21
CA THR A 923 19.72 -58.78 7.22
C THR A 923 18.55 -59.48 7.89
N GLY A 924 18.80 -60.66 8.45
CA GLY A 924 17.76 -61.43 9.13
C GLY A 924 16.73 -62.08 8.19
N ILE A 925 16.95 -62.07 6.88
CA ILE A 925 16.16 -62.81 5.90
C ILE A 925 17.02 -63.69 5.00
N PHE A 926 16.45 -64.80 4.55
CA PHE A 926 17.02 -65.69 3.55
C PHE A 926 16.15 -65.64 2.30
N VAL A 927 16.78 -65.40 1.15
CA VAL A 927 16.12 -65.29 -0.16
C VAL A 927 16.69 -66.32 -1.11
N GLN A 928 15.82 -67.16 -1.66
CA GLN A 928 16.21 -68.27 -2.52
C GLN A 928 15.22 -68.41 -3.68
N PRO A 929 15.64 -68.18 -4.94
CA PRO A 929 14.86 -68.63 -6.08
C PRO A 929 14.86 -70.16 -6.12
N GLU A 930 13.70 -70.74 -6.37
CA GLU A 930 13.49 -72.19 -6.40
C GLU A 930 12.64 -72.57 -7.62
N TRP A 931 12.73 -73.83 -8.03
CA TRP A 931 11.94 -74.38 -9.12
C TRP A 931 11.29 -75.72 -8.74
N SER A 932 10.26 -76.11 -9.48
CA SER A 932 9.54 -77.37 -9.29
C SER A 932 8.92 -77.87 -10.60
N GLU A 933 8.75 -79.19 -10.75
CA GLU A 933 7.92 -79.78 -11.83
C GLU A 933 6.47 -80.04 -11.40
N ASN A 934 6.20 -80.04 -10.09
CA ASN A 934 4.95 -80.57 -9.51
C ASN A 934 4.38 -79.73 -8.35
N LEU A 935 4.96 -78.56 -8.07
CA LEU A 935 4.60 -77.64 -6.97
C LEU A 935 4.75 -78.21 -5.54
N SER A 936 5.18 -79.47 -5.42
CA SER A 936 5.28 -80.20 -4.15
C SER A 936 6.71 -80.24 -3.64
N ASN A 937 7.66 -80.48 -4.55
CA ASN A 937 9.09 -80.51 -4.26
C ASN A 937 9.76 -79.31 -4.93
N TRP A 938 10.49 -78.53 -4.15
CA TRP A 938 11.15 -77.31 -4.62
C TRP A 938 12.65 -77.46 -4.48
N ASP A 939 13.36 -77.26 -5.59
CA ASP A 939 14.81 -77.32 -5.66
C ASP A 939 15.38 -75.90 -5.85
N PRO A 940 16.52 -75.56 -5.24
CA PRO A 940 17.12 -74.24 -5.39
C PRO A 940 17.61 -74.02 -6.83
N LEU A 941 17.39 -72.81 -7.34
CA LEU A 941 18.01 -72.34 -8.57
C LEU A 941 19.37 -71.70 -8.25
N THR A 942 20.46 -72.32 -8.70
CA THR A 942 21.84 -71.93 -8.34
C THR A 942 22.63 -71.26 -9.47
N ASP A 943 22.16 -71.34 -10.72
CA ASP A 943 22.75 -70.63 -11.86
C ASP A 943 22.21 -69.20 -11.91
N THR A 944 22.66 -68.35 -10.98
CA THR A 944 22.24 -66.95 -10.84
C THR A 944 23.23 -66.00 -11.52
N ALA A 945 22.72 -65.08 -12.33
CA ALA A 945 23.48 -63.99 -12.94
C ALA A 945 22.73 -62.67 -12.78
N SER A 946 23.46 -61.58 -12.57
CA SER A 946 22.91 -60.23 -12.55
C SER A 946 22.38 -59.81 -13.93
N GLU A 947 21.22 -59.16 -13.97
CA GLU A 947 20.52 -58.75 -15.20
C GLU A 947 20.64 -57.26 -15.54
N GLY A 948 21.32 -56.47 -14.71
CA GLY A 948 21.43 -55.03 -14.90
C GLY A 948 22.43 -54.37 -13.96
N THR A 949 22.40 -53.04 -13.91
CA THR A 949 23.15 -52.25 -12.93
C THR A 949 22.45 -52.36 -11.58
N ALA A 950 23.07 -53.05 -10.63
CA ALA A 950 22.65 -53.06 -9.23
C ALA A 950 22.55 -51.62 -8.70
N THR A 951 21.46 -51.29 -8.01
CA THR A 951 21.49 -50.16 -7.05
C THR A 951 22.28 -50.62 -5.83
N SER A 952 22.84 -49.72 -5.02
CA SER A 952 23.62 -50.13 -3.83
C SER A 952 22.79 -50.90 -2.78
N VAL A 953 21.46 -50.87 -2.91
CA VAL A 953 20.51 -51.45 -1.95
C VAL A 953 19.63 -52.56 -2.57
N ILE A 954 19.37 -52.59 -3.88
CA ILE A 954 18.52 -53.58 -4.59
C ILE A 954 19.24 -54.10 -5.85
N GLU A 955 19.34 -55.43 -5.97
CA GLU A 955 19.91 -56.11 -7.13
C GLU A 955 18.84 -56.89 -7.91
N LEU A 956 18.86 -56.77 -9.25
CA LEU A 956 18.04 -57.58 -10.15
C LEU A 956 18.85 -58.79 -10.64
N LEU A 957 18.35 -59.98 -10.34
CA LEU A 957 18.99 -61.25 -10.63
C LEU A 957 18.10 -62.11 -11.53
N ARG A 958 18.74 -62.87 -12.40
CA ARG A 958 18.12 -64.00 -13.11
C ARG A 958 18.74 -65.29 -12.65
N ALA A 959 17.90 -66.25 -12.31
CA ALA A 959 18.30 -67.63 -12.17
C ALA A 959 17.90 -68.45 -13.42
N ARG A 960 18.80 -69.27 -13.95
CA ARG A 960 18.60 -70.09 -15.15
C ARG A 960 18.42 -71.57 -14.79
N LEU A 961 17.58 -72.26 -15.56
CA LEU A 961 17.43 -73.72 -15.53
C LEU A 961 17.27 -74.31 -16.94
N ASP A 962 18.06 -75.34 -17.27
CA ASP A 962 17.86 -76.12 -18.49
C ASP A 962 16.56 -76.94 -18.40
N ARG A 963 15.64 -76.69 -19.33
CA ARG A 963 14.33 -77.37 -19.36
C ARG A 963 14.32 -78.65 -20.20
N THR A 964 15.44 -79.06 -20.76
CA THR A 964 15.51 -80.25 -21.62
C THR A 964 15.00 -81.48 -20.86
N GLY A 965 13.98 -82.14 -21.42
CA GLY A 965 13.35 -83.32 -20.84
C GLY A 965 12.34 -83.05 -19.73
N LYS A 966 11.97 -81.78 -19.47
CA LYS A 966 10.97 -81.39 -18.45
C LYS A 966 9.67 -80.94 -19.12
N ASP A 967 8.55 -81.54 -18.72
CA ASP A 967 7.22 -81.22 -19.29
C ASP A 967 6.63 -79.92 -18.72
N ARG A 968 6.93 -79.60 -17.46
CA ARG A 968 6.45 -78.39 -16.76
C ARG A 968 7.52 -77.90 -15.78
N ILE A 969 7.61 -76.58 -15.64
CA ILE A 969 8.50 -75.93 -14.66
C ILE A 969 7.73 -74.78 -14.04
N PHE A 970 7.78 -74.69 -12.72
CA PHE A 970 7.30 -73.60 -11.91
C PHE A 970 8.49 -72.94 -11.23
N GLY A 971 8.48 -71.62 -11.09
CA GLY A 971 9.46 -70.87 -10.31
C GLY A 971 8.78 -70.17 -9.15
N ARG A 972 9.49 -70.01 -8.03
CA ARG A 972 9.08 -69.15 -6.93
C ARG A 972 10.29 -68.48 -6.30
N LEU A 973 10.06 -67.36 -5.64
CA LEU A 973 11.03 -66.75 -4.74
C LEU A 973 10.62 -67.09 -3.32
N SER A 974 11.44 -67.89 -2.63
CA SER A 974 11.25 -68.15 -1.21
C SER A 974 11.94 -67.06 -0.41
N VAL A 975 11.18 -66.38 0.45
CA VAL A 975 11.68 -65.39 1.41
C VAL A 975 11.27 -65.85 2.79
N SER A 976 12.23 -65.94 3.70
CA SER A 976 12.00 -66.39 5.07
C SER A 976 12.88 -65.63 6.05
N GLU A 977 12.42 -65.45 7.29
CA GLU A 977 13.27 -64.92 8.35
C GLU A 977 14.37 -65.94 8.72
N VAL A 978 15.56 -65.44 9.02
CA VAL A 978 16.65 -66.26 9.57
C VAL A 978 16.30 -66.58 11.03
N PRO A 979 16.33 -67.86 11.46
CA PRO A 979 15.97 -68.27 12.82
C PRO A 979 16.77 -67.60 13.96
#